data_AF-A0A7X8C4F2-F1
#
_entry.id   AF-A0A7X8C4F2-F1
#
_cell.length_a   1.000
_cell.length_b   1.000
_cell.length_c   1.000
_cell.angle_alpha   90.00
_cell.angle_beta   90.00
_cell.angle_gamma   90.00
#
_symmetry.space_group_name_H-M   'P 1'
#
loop_
_entity.id
_entity.type
_entity.pdbx_description
1 polymer ?
#
loop_
_entity_poly.entity_id
_entity_poly.type
_entity_poly.pdbx_seq_one_letter_code
_entity_poly.pdbx_strand_id
1 'polypeptide(L)'
;MKKNHRFSVMSLLLSIALAFTVFMPVSANEINSVTLANVEIEDVISIAEAHAQKEGNVKVQGIVTAKLKNTIHIQDETGGIAVRPVNLDVEIGDLVVLKGRLNNYRTLLQVDSSTIVSVEKAESFPDPINLSVKDIDYKYQSMFASLSNLKITKANVDKNGNWANYTAVDVDGNEIMIRDESNTLNLEKGQSYDVISGIISHFDGNAQILPRSNADIIKDEGKVQPVYATPTLTTLPEGSRIELKTDTEGADIYFSLDGKNPLEDGVLYKESIVLSNDITIKAVATKEGLEPSDLFEISYEVIEIEDQLKIHDIQGEGHTSPLEGQEVEFVEGIVTYIYDIYGNYYFHLQADEKDYDDNPKTSEALIVCTNKKPEVEVGHRVLVSGVVAETAIDGYAGREETDLTVTNIDTTVKNGHISVLETEVELPKPIKIKSSDIPEVIASENVFEDFEPENYAIDFWESLEGMRVEIQESKAVAPQEHGDIVVVTQEYETNTINGGILLDESGSNAQMISFKLYPNQQARNFAVKTGDYIQDKIVGVVNYGYSNYKVYAELADVQAAFVEGETTPQVSKIEHNEDKLTIASYNVENFSANRSNRETPDEKAENIARAFVQDMDSPDIIGLIEVQDNNGQEEGPEDADASESLQRLIDAIVDKGGPEYASVNINPIYNQDGGAPHGNIRVAYLYNPKRVSLVEAEHGTAEGAVGYENGKLTMNPGRINPTHPAFESSRKSLAAQFEFKGESVVVIANHLNSKIGDTPAFGKVQPPLLVSQSQRIEMAKVIAGFVNDIKQDNPDENIIVLGDMNDFQFSKALSVLEGEHLENMINHVPENERYTYVYQGHSQVLDHVLVSNNIVSKAVIDVVHVNADFTEMHGRASDHDPVLLQLDLLKKDEETPGETTPPSETPGGITPPSETTPPSDVGQLPTTGESVIKFVGAWSMILFGAYVLKKREE
;
A
#
# COMPACT_ATOMS: atom_id res chain seq x y z
N MET A 1 7.73 56.02 -29.94
CA MET A 1 7.09 55.86 -31.27
C MET A 1 8.04 55.13 -32.19
N LYS A 2 7.62 53.96 -32.74
CA LYS A 2 8.11 53.25 -33.96
C LYS A 2 9.61 52.83 -33.96
N LYS A 3 10.06 51.71 -34.52
CA LYS A 3 9.52 50.45 -35.06
C LYS A 3 10.75 49.56 -35.33
N ASN A 4 10.63 48.26 -35.05
CA ASN A 4 11.11 47.09 -35.80
C ASN A 4 12.59 46.88 -36.24
N HIS A 5 13.10 45.72 -35.77
CA HIS A 5 13.57 44.53 -36.54
C HIS A 5 15.06 44.18 -36.66
N ARG A 6 15.37 43.05 -36.01
CA ARG A 6 16.04 41.79 -36.47
C ARG A 6 17.58 41.66 -36.55
N PHE A 7 18.04 40.73 -35.69
CA PHE A 7 18.97 39.59 -35.85
C PHE A 7 20.48 39.78 -36.13
N SER A 8 21.26 39.13 -35.24
CA SER A 8 22.26 38.07 -35.50
C SER A 8 23.59 38.31 -34.80
N VAL A 9 24.04 37.38 -33.95
CA VAL A 9 25.47 37.21 -33.63
C VAL A 9 25.78 35.74 -33.37
N MET A 10 26.88 35.28 -33.97
CA MET A 10 27.54 33.99 -33.76
C MET A 10 29.04 34.24 -33.46
N SER A 11 29.60 33.43 -32.55
CA SER A 11 31.02 33.08 -32.31
C SER A 11 32.01 34.08 -31.69
N LEU A 12 32.76 33.67 -30.64
CA LEU A 12 34.22 33.36 -30.73
C LEU A 12 34.90 32.82 -29.42
N LEU A 13 35.59 31.68 -29.56
CA LEU A 13 36.89 31.15 -29.03
C LEU A 13 37.52 31.54 -27.66
N LEU A 14 38.18 30.54 -27.03
CA LEU A 14 39.27 30.71 -26.04
C LEU A 14 40.38 29.63 -26.16
N SER A 15 41.60 29.94 -25.72
CA SER A 15 42.86 29.19 -25.89
C SER A 15 43.66 28.98 -24.58
N ILE A 16 44.13 27.74 -24.35
CA ILE A 16 45.50 27.23 -24.00
C ILE A 16 46.21 27.52 -22.63
N ALA A 17 46.46 26.40 -21.88
CA ALA A 17 47.67 25.86 -21.16
C ALA A 17 48.38 26.61 -19.99
N LEU A 18 49.17 26.00 -19.08
CA LEU A 18 49.44 24.68 -18.44
C LEU A 18 50.76 24.86 -17.61
N ALA A 19 51.00 24.10 -16.51
CA ALA A 19 52.30 23.73 -15.85
C ALA A 19 52.31 23.91 -14.31
N PHE A 20 52.89 23.08 -13.41
CA PHE A 20 53.58 21.78 -13.41
C PHE A 20 53.75 21.32 -11.93
N THR A 21 53.78 20.01 -11.65
CA THR A 21 54.03 19.38 -10.32
C THR A 21 55.01 18.21 -10.46
N VAL A 22 55.94 17.97 -9.50
CA VAL A 22 56.66 16.69 -9.29
C VAL A 22 57.11 16.52 -7.82
N PHE A 23 56.62 15.51 -7.08
CA PHE A 23 57.35 14.35 -6.49
C PHE A 23 56.48 13.53 -5.48
N MET A 24 56.52 12.21 -5.69
CA MET A 24 55.86 10.99 -5.13
C MET A 24 56.17 10.60 -3.64
N PRO A 25 55.67 9.47 -3.02
CA PRO A 25 54.42 8.66 -3.16
C PRO A 25 53.85 7.90 -1.88
N VAL A 26 52.65 7.25 -2.02
CA VAL A 26 52.04 6.06 -1.31
C VAL A 26 51.60 6.23 0.19
N SER A 27 50.42 5.84 0.73
CA SER A 27 49.30 4.92 0.40
C SER A 27 48.04 5.18 1.28
N ALA A 28 46.86 4.89 0.71
CA ALA A 28 45.60 4.42 1.34
C ALA A 28 44.81 5.36 2.28
N ASN A 29 44.02 6.26 1.68
CA ASN A 29 42.62 6.53 2.04
C ASN A 29 42.07 7.60 1.09
N GLU A 30 41.26 7.18 0.12
CA GLU A 30 40.23 8.01 -0.54
C GLU A 30 39.41 7.05 -1.42
N ILE A 31 38.51 6.33 -0.78
CA ILE A 31 37.38 5.68 -1.43
C ILE A 31 36.17 6.30 -0.76
N ASN A 32 35.59 7.32 -1.40
CA ASN A 32 34.14 7.45 -1.51
C ASN A 32 33.73 8.62 -2.41
N SER A 33 32.62 8.37 -3.10
CA SER A 33 31.71 9.33 -3.71
C SER A 33 32.29 10.24 -4.80
N VAL A 34 32.57 9.68 -5.97
CA VAL A 34 32.08 10.34 -7.18
C VAL A 34 30.65 9.87 -7.34
N THR A 35 29.72 10.73 -6.97
CA THR A 35 28.35 10.74 -7.48
C THR A 35 28.40 10.41 -8.97
N LEU A 36 27.85 9.27 -9.37
CA LEU A 36 27.55 9.01 -10.77
C LEU A 36 26.49 10.04 -11.17
N ALA A 37 26.96 11.20 -11.62
CA ALA A 37 26.14 12.15 -12.33
C ALA A 37 25.39 11.36 -13.40
N ASN A 38 24.06 11.50 -13.42
CA ASN A 38 23.27 11.20 -14.61
C ASN A 38 23.86 12.02 -15.74
N VAL A 39 24.74 11.41 -16.53
CA VAL A 39 25.12 11.96 -17.83
C VAL A 39 23.84 11.92 -18.65
N GLU A 40 23.25 13.10 -18.90
CA GLU A 40 22.20 13.24 -19.89
C GLU A 40 22.77 12.76 -21.23
N ILE A 41 22.31 11.60 -21.70
CA ILE A 41 22.56 11.17 -23.06
C ILE A 41 21.57 11.93 -23.94
N GLU A 42 21.99 13.09 -24.45
CA GLU A 42 21.15 13.90 -25.34
C GLU A 42 21.00 13.23 -26.72
N ASP A 43 22.06 12.63 -27.25
CA ASP A 43 22.12 12.13 -28.62
C ASP A 43 21.63 10.68 -28.76
N VAL A 44 20.79 10.46 -29.79
CA VAL A 44 20.39 9.12 -30.25
C VAL A 44 21.55 8.54 -31.06
N ILE A 45 22.01 7.34 -30.68
CA ILE A 45 23.03 6.60 -31.44
C ILE A 45 22.41 5.47 -32.25
N SER A 46 23.13 5.00 -33.28
CA SER A 46 22.70 3.86 -34.08
C SER A 46 22.77 2.56 -33.25
N ILE A 47 21.96 1.56 -33.60
CA ILE A 47 22.01 0.27 -32.90
C ILE A 47 23.37 -0.42 -33.08
N ALA A 48 24.01 -0.30 -34.24
CA ALA A 48 25.38 -0.79 -34.44
C ALA A 48 26.41 -0.11 -33.51
N GLU A 49 26.25 1.19 -33.23
CA GLU A 49 27.09 1.91 -32.26
C GLU A 49 26.84 1.42 -30.83
N ALA A 50 25.57 1.15 -30.47
CA ALA A 50 25.23 0.52 -29.19
C ALA A 50 25.88 -0.86 -29.03
N HIS A 51 25.90 -1.68 -30.09
CA HIS A 51 26.65 -2.96 -30.10
C HIS A 51 28.15 -2.78 -29.93
N ALA A 52 28.74 -1.72 -30.51
CA ALA A 52 30.16 -1.41 -30.33
C ALA A 52 30.48 -0.98 -28.89
N GLN A 53 29.53 -0.33 -28.21
CA GLN A 53 29.68 0.15 -26.83
C GLN A 53 29.67 -0.99 -25.80
N LYS A 54 28.90 -2.07 -26.03
CA LYS A 54 28.76 -3.28 -25.18
C LYS A 54 28.13 -3.09 -23.80
N GLU A 55 28.40 -1.98 -23.09
CA GLU A 55 27.86 -1.70 -21.76
C GLU A 55 27.69 -0.19 -21.49
N GLY A 56 26.90 0.16 -20.47
CA GLY A 56 26.67 1.55 -20.06
C GLY A 56 25.35 2.13 -20.56
N ASN A 57 25.05 3.38 -20.22
CA ASN A 57 23.78 4.01 -20.60
C ASN A 57 23.75 4.27 -22.11
N VAL A 58 22.56 4.18 -22.71
CA VAL A 58 22.35 4.38 -24.14
C VAL A 58 21.00 5.02 -24.42
N LYS A 59 20.91 5.73 -25.54
CA LYS A 59 19.66 6.21 -26.14
C LYS A 59 19.63 5.79 -27.61
N VAL A 60 18.66 4.97 -27.99
CA VAL A 60 18.56 4.35 -29.34
C VAL A 60 17.20 4.60 -29.94
N GLN A 61 17.13 4.59 -31.28
CA GLN A 61 15.89 4.64 -32.04
C GLN A 61 15.77 3.39 -32.91
N GLY A 62 14.58 2.82 -33.02
CA GLY A 62 14.32 1.69 -33.89
C GLY A 62 12.84 1.38 -34.03
N ILE A 63 12.49 0.58 -35.02
CA ILE A 63 11.14 0.07 -35.23
C ILE A 63 10.97 -1.19 -34.38
N VAL A 64 9.89 -1.30 -33.62
CA VAL A 64 9.53 -2.50 -32.87
C VAL A 64 9.20 -3.63 -33.85
N THR A 65 10.09 -4.61 -33.96
CA THR A 65 9.94 -5.75 -34.89
C THR A 65 9.33 -6.97 -34.23
N ALA A 66 9.45 -7.10 -32.91
CA ALA A 66 8.79 -8.14 -32.12
C ALA A 66 8.55 -7.72 -30.67
N LYS A 67 7.44 -8.22 -30.11
CA LYS A 67 7.09 -8.17 -28.69
C LYS A 67 6.88 -9.61 -28.23
N LEU A 68 7.96 -10.23 -27.75
CA LEU A 68 7.97 -11.62 -27.31
C LEU A 68 7.71 -11.70 -25.80
N LYS A 69 7.41 -12.90 -25.29
CA LYS A 69 7.12 -13.13 -23.87
C LYS A 69 8.23 -12.60 -22.96
N ASN A 70 9.48 -12.78 -23.37
CA ASN A 70 10.63 -12.40 -22.54
C ASN A 70 11.32 -11.11 -22.96
N THR A 71 11.16 -10.62 -24.20
CA THR A 71 11.90 -9.46 -24.72
C THR A 71 11.11 -8.69 -25.79
N ILE A 72 11.29 -7.36 -25.82
CA ILE A 72 10.95 -6.53 -26.98
C ILE A 72 12.18 -6.45 -27.88
N HIS A 73 12.00 -6.41 -29.20
CA HIS A 73 13.09 -6.21 -30.15
C HIS A 73 12.80 -5.01 -31.04
N ILE A 74 13.81 -4.14 -31.17
CA ILE A 74 13.77 -2.99 -32.08
C ILE A 74 14.89 -3.10 -33.11
N GLN A 75 14.65 -2.54 -34.29
CA GLN A 75 15.59 -2.59 -35.40
C GLN A 75 15.67 -1.25 -36.14
N ASP A 76 16.88 -0.84 -36.51
CA ASP A 76 17.17 0.27 -37.42
C ASP A 76 17.88 -0.24 -38.69
N GLU A 77 18.34 0.66 -39.55
CA GLU A 77 19.09 0.29 -40.76
C GLU A 77 20.47 -0.33 -40.49
N THR A 78 20.97 -0.22 -39.25
CA THR A 78 22.32 -0.62 -38.84
C THR A 78 22.35 -1.92 -38.03
N GLY A 79 21.27 -2.30 -37.35
CA GLY A 79 21.18 -3.53 -36.57
C GLY A 79 19.90 -3.66 -35.74
N GLY A 80 19.81 -4.74 -34.96
CA GLY A 80 18.72 -4.98 -34.01
C GLY A 80 19.22 -5.02 -32.56
N ILE A 81 18.36 -4.68 -31.59
CA ILE A 81 18.68 -4.81 -30.16
C ILE A 81 17.47 -5.26 -29.35
N ALA A 82 17.73 -6.08 -28.32
CA ALA A 82 16.70 -6.49 -27.37
C ALA A 82 16.45 -5.41 -26.32
N VAL A 83 15.23 -5.33 -25.80
CA VAL A 83 14.76 -4.26 -24.91
C VAL A 83 14.00 -4.87 -23.72
N ARG A 84 14.28 -4.33 -22.53
CA ARG A 84 13.57 -4.61 -21.27
C ARG A 84 13.25 -3.30 -20.53
N PRO A 85 12.17 -3.25 -19.73
CA PRO A 85 11.22 -4.35 -19.46
C PRO A 85 10.27 -4.62 -20.64
N VAL A 86 9.53 -5.74 -20.61
CA VAL A 86 8.60 -6.15 -21.69
C VAL A 86 7.22 -5.49 -21.62
N ASN A 87 6.90 -4.86 -20.49
CA ASN A 87 5.64 -4.16 -20.24
C ASN A 87 5.67 -2.70 -20.74
N LEU A 88 6.62 -2.33 -21.60
CA LEU A 88 6.60 -1.02 -22.25
C LEU A 88 5.37 -0.90 -23.15
N ASP A 89 4.73 0.26 -23.11
CA ASP A 89 3.55 0.60 -23.91
C ASP A 89 3.96 0.91 -25.36
N VAL A 90 4.30 -0.15 -26.09
CA VAL A 90 4.73 -0.12 -27.50
C VAL A 90 4.13 -1.31 -28.25
N GLU A 91 3.82 -1.10 -29.52
CA GLU A 91 3.24 -2.10 -30.42
C GLU A 91 4.18 -2.43 -31.59
N ILE A 92 4.02 -3.62 -32.18
CA ILE A 92 4.79 -4.01 -33.38
C ILE A 92 4.50 -3.00 -34.51
N GLY A 93 5.57 -2.49 -35.13
CA GLY A 93 5.50 -1.43 -36.15
C GLY A 93 5.59 0.00 -35.61
N ASP A 94 5.71 0.19 -34.29
CA ASP A 94 6.02 1.51 -33.73
C ASP A 94 7.49 1.88 -33.96
N LEU A 95 7.74 3.13 -34.34
CA LEU A 95 9.05 3.78 -34.29
C LEU A 95 9.24 4.37 -32.89
N VAL A 96 10.19 3.83 -32.14
CA VAL A 96 10.40 4.21 -30.73
C VAL A 96 11.78 4.81 -30.52
N VAL A 97 11.85 5.81 -29.63
CA VAL A 97 13.12 6.28 -29.04
C VAL A 97 13.14 5.85 -27.59
N LEU A 98 14.16 5.09 -27.20
CA LEU A 98 14.29 4.51 -25.87
C LEU A 98 15.60 4.98 -25.23
N LYS A 99 15.57 5.21 -23.91
CA LYS A 99 16.77 5.37 -23.09
C LYS A 99 16.84 4.27 -22.04
N GLY A 100 18.02 3.73 -21.77
CA GLY A 100 18.23 2.68 -20.77
C GLY A 100 19.70 2.32 -20.63
N ARG A 101 19.98 1.14 -20.08
CA ARG A 101 21.36 0.67 -19.83
C ARG A 101 21.66 -0.59 -20.62
N LEU A 102 22.72 -0.56 -21.43
CA LEU A 102 23.26 -1.74 -22.10
C LEU A 102 23.75 -2.76 -21.08
N ASN A 103 23.26 -3.99 -21.23
CA ASN A 103 23.64 -5.15 -20.45
C ASN A 103 23.76 -6.36 -21.38
N ASN A 104 24.73 -7.24 -21.12
CA ASN A 104 24.84 -8.50 -21.85
C ASN A 104 24.34 -9.63 -20.95
N TYR A 105 23.16 -10.14 -21.25
CA TYR A 105 22.54 -11.23 -20.51
C TYR A 105 22.66 -12.52 -21.30
N ARG A 106 23.51 -13.45 -20.82
CA ARG A 106 23.71 -14.77 -21.44
C ARG A 106 23.95 -14.71 -22.95
N THR A 107 24.90 -13.88 -23.37
CA THR A 107 25.28 -13.59 -24.77
C THR A 107 24.30 -12.73 -25.58
N LEU A 108 23.13 -12.37 -25.04
CA LEU A 108 22.20 -11.42 -25.65
C LEU A 108 22.48 -10.00 -25.13
N LEU A 109 22.86 -9.09 -26.04
CA LEU A 109 22.97 -7.67 -25.73
C LEU A 109 21.57 -7.03 -25.72
N GLN A 110 21.23 -6.38 -24.62
CA GLN A 110 19.93 -5.76 -24.39
C GLN A 110 20.06 -4.35 -23.81
N VAL A 111 19.07 -3.50 -24.06
CA VAL A 111 18.83 -2.26 -23.32
C VAL A 111 17.89 -2.58 -22.16
N ASP A 112 18.40 -2.48 -20.95
CA ASP A 112 17.70 -2.80 -19.71
C ASP A 112 17.22 -1.52 -19.00
N SER A 113 16.26 -1.66 -18.07
CA SER A 113 15.64 -0.52 -17.38
C SER A 113 15.19 0.59 -18.34
N SER A 114 14.69 0.18 -19.51
CA SER A 114 14.37 1.10 -20.59
C SER A 114 13.15 1.94 -20.24
N THR A 115 13.17 3.20 -20.69
CA THR A 115 12.03 4.12 -20.62
C THR A 115 11.78 4.70 -22.00
N ILE A 116 10.51 4.91 -22.31
CA ILE A 116 10.06 5.49 -23.57
C ILE A 116 10.38 6.99 -23.55
N VAL A 117 11.05 7.47 -24.60
CA VAL A 117 11.25 8.91 -24.86
C VAL A 117 10.18 9.41 -25.83
N SER A 118 9.88 8.63 -26.87
CA SER A 118 8.79 8.91 -27.82
C SER A 118 8.35 7.64 -28.55
N VAL A 119 7.09 7.64 -29.01
CA VAL A 119 6.48 6.59 -29.82
C VAL A 119 5.75 7.24 -30.99
N GLU A 120 6.00 6.76 -32.19
CA GLU A 120 5.31 7.15 -33.42
C GLU A 120 5.01 5.89 -34.25
N LYS A 121 4.10 5.97 -35.23
CA LYS A 121 3.91 4.86 -36.18
C LYS A 121 4.97 4.93 -37.27
N ALA A 122 5.66 3.81 -37.51
CA ALA A 122 6.64 3.75 -38.60
C ALA A 122 5.96 3.89 -39.96
N GLU A 123 6.59 4.59 -40.90
CA GLU A 123 6.09 4.72 -42.28
C GLU A 123 6.12 3.38 -43.05
N SER A 124 6.98 2.45 -42.62
CA SER A 124 7.14 1.13 -43.21
C SER A 124 7.69 0.13 -42.19
N PHE A 125 7.29 -1.13 -42.29
CA PHE A 125 7.84 -2.23 -41.49
C PHE A 125 9.09 -2.83 -42.18
N PRO A 126 10.16 -3.20 -41.44
CA PRO A 126 11.33 -3.84 -42.04
C PRO A 126 11.00 -5.20 -42.66
N ASP A 127 11.37 -5.41 -43.93
CA ASP A 127 11.32 -6.73 -44.55
C ASP A 127 12.27 -7.71 -43.83
N PRO A 128 11.92 -9.00 -43.71
CA PRO A 128 12.79 -9.99 -43.11
C PRO A 128 14.07 -10.16 -43.94
N ILE A 129 15.20 -10.21 -43.25
CA ILE A 129 16.49 -10.50 -43.89
C ILE A 129 16.55 -11.98 -44.23
N ASN A 130 16.63 -12.31 -45.52
CA ASN A 130 16.81 -13.69 -45.97
C ASN A 130 18.22 -14.19 -45.60
N LEU A 131 18.30 -15.20 -44.73
CA LEU A 131 19.54 -15.81 -44.29
C LEU A 131 19.55 -17.32 -44.60
N SER A 132 20.74 -17.88 -44.79
CA SER A 132 20.92 -19.33 -44.68
C SER A 132 21.37 -19.66 -43.25
N VAL A 133 21.10 -20.88 -42.77
CA VAL A 133 21.41 -21.25 -41.37
C VAL A 133 22.89 -21.05 -41.04
N LYS A 134 23.80 -21.35 -41.98
CA LYS A 134 25.25 -21.14 -41.81
C LYS A 134 25.68 -19.68 -41.73
N ASP A 135 24.86 -18.74 -42.20
CA ASP A 135 25.18 -17.32 -42.25
C ASP A 135 24.68 -16.56 -40.99
N ILE A 136 24.00 -17.25 -40.07
CA ILE A 136 23.57 -16.68 -38.80
C ILE A 136 24.80 -16.40 -37.93
N ASP A 137 24.94 -15.14 -37.53
CA ASP A 137 26.07 -14.61 -36.76
C ASP A 137 25.58 -13.48 -35.84
N TYR A 138 26.40 -13.07 -34.87
CA TYR A 138 26.08 -12.07 -33.85
C TYR A 138 25.65 -10.72 -34.42
N LYS A 139 26.13 -10.35 -35.63
CA LYS A 139 25.73 -9.09 -36.28
C LYS A 139 24.24 -9.01 -36.64
N TYR A 140 23.56 -10.15 -36.74
CA TYR A 140 22.12 -10.22 -37.00
C TYR A 140 21.30 -10.37 -35.72
N GLN A 141 21.93 -10.37 -34.54
CA GLN A 141 21.22 -10.49 -33.28
C GLN A 141 20.14 -9.41 -33.14
N SER A 142 18.98 -9.83 -32.67
CA SER A 142 17.75 -9.04 -32.53
C SER A 142 17.18 -8.49 -33.84
N MET A 143 17.67 -8.92 -35.00
CA MET A 143 17.11 -8.54 -36.30
C MET A 143 16.02 -9.53 -36.74
N PHE A 144 15.03 -9.02 -37.46
CA PHE A 144 13.99 -9.82 -38.10
C PHE A 144 14.52 -10.46 -39.39
N ALA A 145 14.46 -11.78 -39.46
CA ALA A 145 15.03 -12.58 -40.53
C ALA A 145 14.10 -13.73 -40.94
N SER A 146 14.36 -14.27 -42.13
CA SER A 146 13.67 -15.42 -42.71
C SER A 146 14.68 -16.49 -43.10
N LEU A 147 14.33 -17.74 -42.82
CA LEU A 147 15.10 -18.93 -43.19
C LEU A 147 14.21 -19.81 -44.06
N SER A 148 14.76 -20.30 -45.18
CA SER A 148 13.98 -21.09 -46.13
C SER A 148 14.29 -22.60 -46.06
N ASN A 149 13.30 -23.41 -46.43
CA ASN A 149 13.41 -24.86 -46.61
C ASN A 149 13.95 -25.59 -45.36
N LEU A 150 13.29 -25.37 -44.23
CA LEU A 150 13.67 -25.96 -42.94
C LEU A 150 12.86 -27.21 -42.64
N LYS A 151 13.55 -28.30 -42.27
CA LYS A 151 12.91 -29.53 -41.79
C LYS A 151 13.08 -29.71 -40.30
N ILE A 152 11.99 -29.86 -39.56
CA ILE A 152 12.02 -30.10 -38.12
C ILE A 152 12.48 -31.54 -37.84
N THR A 153 13.55 -31.70 -37.08
CA THR A 153 14.14 -33.00 -36.73
C THR A 153 13.91 -33.39 -35.28
N LYS A 154 13.72 -32.42 -34.38
CA LYS A 154 13.44 -32.63 -32.95
C LYS A 154 12.44 -31.59 -32.45
N ALA A 155 11.63 -31.99 -31.48
CA ALA A 155 10.74 -31.12 -30.71
C ALA A 155 10.94 -31.45 -29.23
N ASN A 156 11.13 -30.43 -28.41
CA ASN A 156 11.28 -30.53 -26.97
C ASN A 156 10.33 -29.52 -26.32
N VAL A 157 9.23 -30.03 -25.76
CA VAL A 157 8.19 -29.23 -25.12
C VAL A 157 8.39 -29.31 -23.61
N ASP A 158 8.23 -28.18 -22.94
CA ASP A 158 8.25 -28.12 -21.48
C ASP A 158 7.19 -29.03 -20.85
N LYS A 159 7.45 -29.56 -19.66
CA LYS A 159 6.51 -30.44 -18.96
C LYS A 159 5.18 -29.77 -18.62
N ASN A 160 5.22 -28.45 -18.43
CA ASN A 160 4.05 -27.64 -18.09
C ASN A 160 3.42 -27.01 -19.34
N GLY A 161 3.93 -27.29 -20.53
CA GLY A 161 3.42 -26.76 -21.80
C GLY A 161 3.70 -25.27 -22.02
N ASN A 162 4.60 -24.67 -21.24
CA ASN A 162 4.82 -23.22 -21.23
C ASN A 162 5.72 -22.69 -22.36
N TRP A 163 6.51 -23.55 -23.00
CA TRP A 163 7.40 -23.23 -24.12
C TRP A 163 7.76 -24.50 -24.91
N ALA A 164 8.22 -24.35 -26.15
CA ALA A 164 8.76 -25.42 -26.97
C ALA A 164 10.06 -25.02 -27.69
N ASN A 165 10.98 -25.96 -27.83
CA ASN A 165 12.19 -25.81 -28.63
C ASN A 165 12.21 -26.85 -29.74
N TYR A 166 12.39 -26.39 -30.96
CA TYR A 166 12.50 -27.25 -32.14
C TYR A 166 13.91 -27.19 -32.69
N THR A 167 14.43 -28.32 -33.16
CA THR A 167 15.65 -28.34 -33.97
C THR A 167 15.23 -28.50 -35.42
N ALA A 168 15.69 -27.58 -36.28
CA ALA A 168 15.46 -27.63 -37.71
C ALA A 168 16.77 -27.81 -38.46
N VAL A 169 16.71 -28.44 -39.63
CA VAL A 169 17.83 -28.67 -40.54
C VAL A 169 17.49 -28.08 -41.90
N ASP A 170 18.39 -27.30 -42.48
CA ASP A 170 18.26 -26.78 -43.84
C ASP A 170 18.63 -27.84 -44.90
N VAL A 171 18.47 -27.49 -46.19
CA VAL A 171 18.79 -28.37 -47.32
C VAL A 171 20.27 -28.79 -47.41
N ASP A 172 21.16 -28.00 -46.80
CA ASP A 172 22.61 -28.23 -46.77
C ASP A 172 23.05 -29.05 -45.54
N GLY A 173 22.13 -29.34 -44.62
CA GLY A 173 22.39 -30.12 -43.41
C GLY A 173 22.79 -29.30 -42.18
N ASN A 174 22.67 -27.97 -42.22
CA ASN A 174 22.99 -27.11 -41.08
C ASN A 174 21.82 -27.07 -40.08
N GLU A 175 22.12 -27.15 -38.79
CA GLU A 175 21.13 -27.15 -37.70
C GLU A 175 20.90 -25.75 -37.12
N ILE A 176 19.64 -25.41 -36.84
CA ILE A 176 19.23 -24.20 -36.12
C ILE A 176 18.17 -24.54 -35.06
N MET A 177 18.18 -23.82 -33.94
CA MET A 177 17.10 -23.90 -32.96
C MET A 177 15.99 -22.91 -33.32
N ILE A 178 14.74 -23.38 -33.30
CA ILE A 178 13.55 -22.52 -33.34
C ILE A 178 12.97 -22.52 -31.92
N ARG A 179 12.91 -21.34 -31.32
CA ARG A 179 12.45 -21.13 -29.94
C ARG A 179 11.03 -20.57 -29.95
N ASP A 180 10.13 -21.30 -29.32
CA ASP A 180 8.73 -20.93 -29.11
C ASP A 180 8.52 -20.66 -27.61
N GLU A 181 8.39 -19.39 -27.23
CA GLU A 181 8.30 -18.97 -25.82
C GLU A 181 6.92 -19.21 -25.20
N SER A 182 5.91 -19.49 -26.03
CA SER A 182 4.50 -19.65 -25.64
C SER A 182 3.94 -21.03 -25.98
N ASN A 183 4.69 -21.89 -26.69
CA ASN A 183 4.25 -23.20 -27.15
C ASN A 183 2.98 -23.12 -28.02
N THR A 184 2.94 -22.15 -28.94
CA THR A 184 1.78 -21.85 -29.79
C THR A 184 2.03 -22.14 -31.28
N LEU A 185 3.28 -22.40 -31.68
CA LEU A 185 3.65 -22.59 -33.10
C LEU A 185 3.32 -23.98 -33.64
N ASN A 186 3.13 -24.97 -32.75
CA ASN A 186 2.71 -26.33 -33.09
C ASN A 186 3.55 -26.99 -34.22
N LEU A 187 4.87 -26.74 -34.26
CA LEU A 187 5.72 -27.29 -35.33
C LEU A 187 5.84 -28.81 -35.22
N GLU A 188 5.72 -29.51 -36.35
CA GLU A 188 5.65 -30.97 -36.38
C GLU A 188 7.01 -31.61 -36.72
N LYS A 189 7.46 -32.56 -35.90
CA LYS A 189 8.68 -33.33 -36.18
C LYS A 189 8.54 -34.10 -37.50
N GLY A 190 9.49 -33.89 -38.40
CA GLY A 190 9.54 -34.50 -39.72
C GLY A 190 8.93 -33.64 -40.82
N GLN A 191 8.18 -32.59 -40.45
CA GLN A 191 7.60 -31.64 -41.39
C GLN A 191 8.66 -30.67 -41.92
N SER A 192 8.53 -30.30 -43.20
CA SER A 192 9.32 -29.23 -43.83
C SER A 192 8.46 -27.99 -43.98
N TYR A 193 9.08 -26.83 -43.81
CA TYR A 193 8.48 -25.51 -43.93
C TYR A 193 9.31 -24.70 -44.92
N ASP A 194 8.63 -24.10 -45.90
CA ASP A 194 9.27 -23.33 -46.96
C ASP A 194 9.91 -22.05 -46.43
N VAL A 195 9.28 -21.38 -45.46
CA VAL A 195 9.84 -20.21 -44.78
C VAL A 195 9.50 -20.23 -43.29
N ILE A 196 10.50 -19.97 -42.45
CA ILE A 196 10.31 -19.63 -41.03
C ILE A 196 10.98 -18.29 -40.79
N SER A 197 10.18 -17.31 -40.40
CA SER A 197 10.64 -15.97 -40.04
C SER A 197 10.68 -15.79 -38.52
N GLY A 198 11.38 -14.76 -38.05
CA GLY A 198 11.48 -14.46 -36.64
C GLY A 198 12.69 -13.64 -36.28
N ILE A 199 12.90 -13.44 -34.98
CA ILE A 199 14.04 -12.71 -34.46
C ILE A 199 15.24 -13.64 -34.31
N ILE A 200 16.38 -13.26 -34.88
CA ILE A 200 17.64 -13.96 -34.65
C ILE A 200 18.14 -13.63 -33.24
N SER A 201 18.49 -14.64 -32.46
CA SER A 201 19.04 -14.48 -31.11
C SER A 201 20.24 -15.38 -30.92
N HIS A 202 21.19 -14.92 -30.09
CA HIS A 202 22.23 -15.76 -29.52
C HIS A 202 22.01 -15.80 -28.01
N PHE A 203 21.71 -16.98 -27.46
CA PHE A 203 21.40 -17.15 -26.04
C PHE A 203 22.10 -18.39 -25.49
N ASP A 204 22.78 -18.24 -24.35
CA ASP A 204 23.68 -19.25 -23.80
C ASP A 204 24.71 -19.76 -24.84
N GLY A 205 25.13 -18.88 -25.75
CA GLY A 205 26.09 -19.19 -26.82
C GLY A 205 25.51 -19.96 -28.02
N ASN A 206 24.20 -20.20 -28.08
CA ASN A 206 23.54 -20.90 -29.20
C ASN A 206 22.79 -19.92 -30.09
N ALA A 207 22.95 -20.06 -31.42
CA ALA A 207 22.14 -19.36 -32.40
C ALA A 207 20.73 -19.97 -32.46
N GLN A 208 19.72 -19.11 -32.50
CA GLN A 208 18.32 -19.49 -32.58
C GLN A 208 17.51 -18.45 -33.35
N ILE A 209 16.36 -18.86 -33.88
CA ILE A 209 15.34 -17.97 -34.43
C ILE A 209 14.08 -18.06 -33.56
N LEU A 210 13.46 -16.92 -33.27
CA LEU A 210 12.27 -16.78 -32.45
C LEU A 210 11.13 -16.24 -33.32
N PRO A 211 10.28 -17.11 -33.90
CA PRO A 211 9.07 -16.69 -34.59
C PRO A 211 8.14 -15.96 -33.62
N ARG A 212 7.44 -14.93 -34.12
CA ARG A 212 6.56 -14.08 -33.31
C ARG A 212 5.18 -14.70 -33.14
N SER A 213 4.73 -15.44 -34.15
CA SER A 213 3.42 -16.10 -34.21
C SER A 213 3.40 -17.13 -35.34
N ASN A 214 2.27 -17.81 -35.55
CA ASN A 214 2.10 -18.72 -36.70
C ASN A 214 2.19 -18.00 -38.05
N ALA A 215 1.96 -16.68 -38.11
CA ALA A 215 2.13 -15.90 -39.33
C ALA A 215 3.57 -15.94 -39.88
N ASP A 216 4.56 -16.14 -39.00
CA ASP A 216 5.96 -16.28 -39.38
C ASP A 216 6.30 -17.70 -39.90
N ILE A 217 5.35 -18.65 -39.87
CA ILE A 217 5.56 -20.06 -40.21
C ILE A 217 4.84 -20.39 -41.52
N ILE A 218 5.56 -20.39 -42.63
CA ILE A 218 5.02 -20.73 -43.94
C ILE A 218 5.40 -22.17 -44.27
N LYS A 219 4.40 -23.06 -44.20
CA LYS A 219 4.58 -24.48 -44.53
C LYS A 219 4.81 -24.70 -46.03
N ASP A 220 4.09 -23.96 -46.87
CA ASP A 220 4.12 -24.04 -48.33
C ASP A 220 3.94 -22.62 -48.89
N GLU A 221 4.97 -22.05 -49.51
CA GLU A 221 4.93 -20.68 -50.03
C GLU A 221 4.00 -20.53 -51.26
N GLY A 222 3.68 -21.65 -51.90
CA GLY A 222 2.75 -21.72 -53.03
C GLY A 222 1.29 -21.81 -52.63
N LYS A 223 0.97 -21.87 -51.32
CA LYS A 223 -0.39 -22.10 -50.81
C LYS A 223 -0.77 -21.07 -49.74
N VAL A 224 -2.04 -20.67 -49.75
CA VAL A 224 -2.60 -19.80 -48.71
C VAL A 224 -2.64 -20.53 -47.36
N GLN A 225 -2.25 -19.85 -46.29
CA GLN A 225 -2.27 -20.42 -44.93
C GLN A 225 -3.70 -20.75 -44.46
N PRO A 226 -3.88 -21.78 -43.61
CA PRO A 226 -5.19 -22.19 -43.11
C PRO A 226 -6.02 -21.06 -42.48
N VAL A 227 -7.33 -21.15 -42.61
CA VAL A 227 -8.28 -20.31 -41.87
C VAL A 227 -8.36 -20.80 -40.42
N TYR A 228 -8.57 -19.89 -39.48
CA TYR A 228 -8.91 -20.18 -38.09
C TYR A 228 -10.03 -19.25 -37.59
N ALA A 229 -10.69 -19.63 -36.49
CA ALA A 229 -11.81 -18.89 -35.91
C ALA A 229 -11.52 -18.40 -34.48
N THR A 230 -12.08 -17.25 -34.11
CA THR A 230 -12.09 -16.72 -32.74
C THR A 230 -13.51 -16.34 -32.31
N PRO A 231 -13.96 -16.72 -31.09
CA PRO A 231 -13.25 -17.53 -30.11
C PRO A 231 -13.11 -19.00 -30.55
N THR A 232 -12.14 -19.71 -29.97
CA THR A 232 -11.85 -21.12 -30.27
C THR A 232 -12.77 -22.09 -29.55
N LEU A 233 -13.54 -21.63 -28.56
CA LEU A 233 -14.53 -22.43 -27.84
C LEU A 233 -15.68 -22.79 -28.78
N THR A 234 -16.05 -24.07 -28.81
CA THR A 234 -17.10 -24.60 -29.69
C THR A 234 -18.47 -24.65 -29.05
N THR A 235 -18.63 -24.22 -27.81
CA THR A 235 -19.93 -24.08 -27.13
C THR A 235 -20.02 -22.63 -26.68
N LEU A 236 -21.04 -21.90 -27.13
CA LEU A 236 -21.15 -20.46 -26.96
C LEU A 236 -22.62 -20.06 -26.85
N PRO A 237 -22.99 -19.04 -26.08
CA PRO A 237 -24.38 -18.63 -26.01
C PRO A 237 -24.88 -17.96 -27.28
N GLU A 238 -26.20 -17.93 -27.42
CA GLU A 238 -26.88 -17.23 -28.51
C GLU A 238 -26.44 -15.75 -28.56
N GLY A 239 -26.17 -15.25 -29.75
CA GLY A 239 -25.67 -13.90 -30.00
C GLY A 239 -24.14 -13.76 -30.07
N SER A 240 -23.37 -14.80 -29.71
CA SER A 240 -21.91 -14.76 -29.77
C SER A 240 -21.38 -14.49 -31.19
N ARG A 241 -20.28 -13.72 -31.29
CA ARG A 241 -19.65 -13.33 -32.56
C ARG A 241 -18.41 -14.19 -32.87
N ILE A 242 -18.39 -14.79 -34.05
CA ILE A 242 -17.26 -15.56 -34.58
C ILE A 242 -16.52 -14.76 -35.65
N GLU A 243 -15.22 -14.58 -35.47
CA GLU A 243 -14.33 -14.01 -36.47
C GLU A 243 -13.52 -15.09 -37.19
N LEU A 244 -13.34 -14.96 -38.50
CA LEU A 244 -12.48 -15.83 -39.31
C LEU A 244 -11.24 -15.06 -39.76
N LYS A 245 -10.07 -15.66 -39.61
CA LYS A 245 -8.77 -15.04 -39.95
C LYS A 245 -7.87 -16.04 -40.70
N THR A 246 -6.94 -15.50 -41.47
CA THR A 246 -5.82 -16.24 -42.09
C THR A 246 -4.60 -15.35 -42.01
N ASP A 247 -3.44 -15.95 -41.81
CA ASP A 247 -2.18 -15.21 -41.69
C ASP A 247 -1.57 -14.85 -43.06
N THR A 248 -2.23 -15.22 -44.17
CA THR A 248 -1.83 -14.76 -45.51
C THR A 248 -2.37 -13.37 -45.78
N GLU A 249 -1.51 -12.36 -45.69
CA GLU A 249 -1.88 -10.96 -45.94
C GLU A 249 -2.57 -10.78 -47.30
N GLY A 250 -3.73 -10.10 -47.30
CA GLY A 250 -4.50 -9.81 -48.51
C GLY A 250 -5.20 -11.03 -49.14
N ALA A 251 -5.32 -12.15 -48.42
CA ALA A 251 -6.15 -13.27 -48.86
C ALA A 251 -7.64 -13.04 -48.54
N ASP A 252 -8.51 -13.44 -49.46
CA ASP A 252 -9.95 -13.44 -49.30
C ASP A 252 -10.41 -14.75 -48.65
N ILE A 253 -11.14 -14.68 -47.54
CA ILE A 253 -11.73 -15.85 -46.86
C ILE A 253 -13.16 -16.07 -47.38
N TYR A 254 -13.45 -17.26 -47.89
CA TYR A 254 -14.80 -17.70 -48.25
C TYR A 254 -15.30 -18.73 -47.25
N PHE A 255 -16.55 -18.62 -46.80
CA PHE A 255 -17.13 -19.55 -45.83
C PHE A 255 -18.55 -20.02 -46.20
N SER A 256 -19.00 -21.13 -45.62
CA SER A 256 -20.35 -21.68 -45.72
C SER A 256 -20.83 -22.16 -44.33
N LEU A 257 -22.11 -21.94 -44.06
CA LEU A 257 -22.81 -22.39 -42.84
C LEU A 257 -23.76 -23.58 -43.10
N ASP A 258 -24.04 -23.88 -44.38
CA ASP A 258 -24.95 -24.94 -44.81
C ASP A 258 -24.21 -26.24 -45.20
N GLY A 259 -22.93 -26.32 -44.83
CA GLY A 259 -22.07 -27.49 -45.05
C GLY A 259 -21.57 -27.66 -46.49
N LYS A 260 -21.87 -26.71 -47.39
CA LYS A 260 -21.40 -26.69 -48.78
C LYS A 260 -19.91 -26.34 -48.88
N ASN A 261 -19.35 -26.54 -50.07
CA ASN A 261 -17.95 -26.21 -50.36
C ASN A 261 -17.78 -24.69 -50.45
N PRO A 262 -16.95 -24.07 -49.58
CA PRO A 262 -16.73 -22.63 -49.58
C PRO A 262 -16.13 -22.07 -50.88
N LEU A 263 -15.41 -22.89 -51.68
CA LEU A 263 -14.80 -22.44 -52.94
C LEU A 263 -15.78 -22.36 -54.13
N GLU A 264 -16.91 -23.06 -54.06
CA GLU A 264 -17.89 -23.09 -55.16
C GLU A 264 -19.08 -22.17 -54.89
N ASP A 265 -19.61 -22.20 -53.65
CA ASP A 265 -20.83 -21.51 -53.24
C ASP A 265 -20.65 -20.68 -51.95
N GLY A 266 -19.42 -20.44 -51.51
CA GLY A 266 -19.13 -19.73 -50.27
C GLY A 266 -19.39 -18.23 -50.34
N VAL A 267 -19.63 -17.64 -49.16
CA VAL A 267 -19.79 -16.20 -48.97
C VAL A 267 -18.43 -15.60 -48.61
N LEU A 268 -18.06 -14.49 -49.27
CA LEU A 268 -16.86 -13.74 -48.89
C LEU A 268 -17.04 -13.15 -47.49
N TYR A 269 -16.14 -13.50 -46.58
CA TYR A 269 -16.14 -13.04 -45.20
C TYR A 269 -15.78 -11.54 -45.13
N LYS A 270 -16.65 -10.75 -44.48
CA LYS A 270 -16.52 -9.29 -44.35
C LYS A 270 -16.80 -8.77 -42.94
N GLU A 271 -17.64 -9.49 -42.20
CA GLU A 271 -18.10 -9.12 -40.85
C GLU A 271 -18.19 -10.41 -40.01
N SER A 272 -18.14 -10.28 -38.68
CA SER A 272 -18.31 -11.39 -37.73
C SER A 272 -19.59 -12.17 -37.95
N ILE A 273 -19.54 -13.49 -37.82
CA ILE A 273 -20.70 -14.39 -37.88
C ILE A 273 -21.36 -14.42 -36.51
N VAL A 274 -22.63 -14.03 -36.41
CA VAL A 274 -23.40 -14.07 -35.16
C VAL A 274 -24.07 -15.44 -35.02
N LEU A 275 -23.86 -16.10 -33.88
CA LEU A 275 -24.49 -17.38 -33.56
C LEU A 275 -25.95 -17.19 -33.14
N SER A 276 -26.89 -17.89 -33.78
CA SER A 276 -28.31 -17.92 -33.41
C SER A 276 -28.85 -19.34 -33.15
N ASN A 277 -28.07 -20.35 -33.49
CA ASN A 277 -28.36 -21.77 -33.36
C ASN A 277 -27.05 -22.53 -33.63
N ASP A 278 -27.02 -23.85 -33.38
CA ASP A 278 -25.87 -24.68 -33.75
C ASP A 278 -25.52 -24.51 -35.22
N ILE A 279 -24.25 -24.23 -35.52
CA ILE A 279 -23.74 -24.10 -36.89
C ILE A 279 -22.45 -24.87 -37.07
N THR A 280 -22.20 -25.30 -38.30
CA THR A 280 -20.88 -25.75 -38.75
C THR A 280 -20.35 -24.74 -39.75
N ILE A 281 -19.22 -24.10 -39.42
CA ILE A 281 -18.52 -23.20 -40.33
C ILE A 281 -17.50 -24.02 -41.12
N LYS A 282 -17.62 -23.98 -42.44
CA LYS A 282 -16.57 -24.40 -43.37
C LYS A 282 -15.95 -23.17 -44.01
N ALA A 283 -14.63 -23.05 -44.04
CA ALA A 283 -13.95 -21.90 -44.64
C ALA A 283 -12.70 -22.27 -45.43
N VAL A 284 -12.42 -21.51 -46.49
CA VAL A 284 -11.20 -21.59 -47.30
C VAL A 284 -10.75 -20.18 -47.64
N ALA A 285 -9.45 -19.90 -47.48
CA ALA A 285 -8.84 -18.65 -47.90
C ALA A 285 -8.20 -18.79 -49.29
N THR A 286 -8.28 -17.72 -50.10
CA THR A 286 -7.75 -17.67 -51.46
C THR A 286 -6.99 -16.38 -51.70
N LYS A 287 -5.96 -16.44 -52.54
CA LYS A 287 -5.20 -15.28 -52.99
C LYS A 287 -4.72 -15.54 -54.42
N GLU A 288 -4.83 -14.54 -55.29
CA GLU A 288 -4.41 -14.69 -56.68
C GLU A 288 -2.93 -15.12 -56.76
N GLY A 289 -2.64 -16.18 -57.51
CA GLY A 289 -1.30 -16.71 -57.69
C GLY A 289 -0.86 -17.78 -56.67
N LEU A 290 -1.68 -18.08 -55.65
CA LEU A 290 -1.44 -19.15 -54.68
C LEU A 290 -2.53 -20.23 -54.77
N GLU A 291 -2.19 -21.47 -54.41
CA GLU A 291 -3.18 -22.52 -54.16
C GLU A 291 -4.06 -22.14 -52.95
N PRO A 292 -5.38 -22.41 -52.97
CA PRO A 292 -6.27 -22.18 -51.84
C PRO A 292 -5.81 -22.88 -50.56
N SER A 293 -6.21 -22.34 -49.40
CA SER A 293 -5.91 -22.97 -48.11
C SER A 293 -6.55 -24.35 -47.98
N ASP A 294 -6.06 -25.13 -47.01
CA ASP A 294 -6.81 -26.31 -46.57
C ASP A 294 -8.20 -25.91 -46.04
N LEU A 295 -9.16 -26.83 -46.16
CA LEU A 295 -10.52 -26.64 -45.65
C LEU A 295 -10.48 -26.56 -44.13
N PHE A 296 -10.88 -25.41 -43.58
CA PHE A 296 -11.16 -25.24 -42.17
C PHE A 296 -12.62 -25.65 -41.90
N GLU A 297 -12.84 -26.44 -40.86
CA GLU A 297 -14.16 -26.88 -40.42
C GLU A 297 -14.24 -26.86 -38.90
N ILE A 298 -15.25 -26.16 -38.36
CA ILE A 298 -15.53 -26.08 -36.92
C ILE A 298 -17.04 -26.06 -36.69
N SER A 299 -17.50 -26.73 -35.65
CA SER A 299 -18.89 -26.72 -35.23
C SER A 299 -19.05 -25.96 -33.92
N TYR A 300 -20.07 -25.13 -33.84
CA TYR A 300 -20.48 -24.40 -32.64
C TYR A 300 -21.83 -24.92 -32.15
N GLU A 301 -21.93 -25.22 -30.87
CA GLU A 301 -23.15 -25.52 -30.12
C GLU A 301 -23.62 -24.24 -29.42
N VAL A 302 -24.91 -23.92 -29.57
CA VAL A 302 -25.53 -22.73 -28.98
C VAL A 302 -26.28 -23.09 -27.71
N ILE A 303 -25.98 -22.36 -26.63
CA ILE A 303 -26.65 -22.51 -25.34
C ILE A 303 -27.54 -21.31 -25.04
N GLU A 304 -28.70 -21.55 -24.40
CA GLU A 304 -29.58 -20.49 -23.89
C GLU A 304 -29.08 -20.02 -22.52
N ILE A 305 -29.07 -18.70 -22.28
CA ILE A 305 -28.48 -18.08 -21.09
C ILE A 305 -29.38 -18.23 -19.84
N GLU A 306 -30.68 -18.49 -20.02
CA GLU A 306 -31.64 -18.58 -18.91
C GLU A 306 -31.42 -19.79 -17.98
N ASP A 307 -30.72 -20.84 -18.44
CA ASP A 307 -30.41 -22.05 -17.65
C ASP A 307 -29.00 -22.02 -17.00
N GLN A 308 -28.32 -20.87 -17.01
CA GLN A 308 -26.93 -20.75 -16.55
C GLN A 308 -26.79 -20.32 -15.09
N LEU A 309 -25.65 -20.69 -14.51
CA LEU A 309 -25.19 -20.27 -13.20
C LEU A 309 -25.09 -18.74 -13.12
N LYS A 310 -25.71 -18.14 -12.10
CA LYS A 310 -25.70 -16.69 -11.88
C LYS A 310 -24.64 -16.28 -10.86
N ILE A 311 -24.33 -14.99 -10.81
CA ILE A 311 -23.28 -14.46 -9.92
C ILE A 311 -23.64 -14.73 -8.44
N HIS A 312 -24.89 -14.55 -8.03
CA HIS A 312 -25.33 -14.88 -6.67
C HIS A 312 -25.17 -16.37 -6.30
N ASP A 313 -25.24 -17.29 -7.28
CA ASP A 313 -25.02 -18.72 -7.02
C ASP A 313 -23.53 -19.02 -6.75
N ILE A 314 -22.64 -18.21 -7.33
CA ILE A 314 -21.18 -18.30 -7.11
C ILE A 314 -20.82 -17.64 -5.79
N GLN A 315 -21.37 -16.47 -5.48
CA GLN A 315 -21.13 -15.80 -4.19
C GLN A 315 -21.67 -16.62 -3.03
N GLY A 316 -22.97 -16.96 -3.06
CA GLY A 316 -23.65 -17.68 -1.97
C GLY A 316 -23.91 -16.80 -0.74
N GLU A 317 -24.46 -17.42 0.32
CA GLU A 317 -24.86 -16.75 1.57
C GLU A 317 -23.80 -16.91 2.68
N GLY A 318 -22.54 -16.59 2.40
CA GLY A 318 -21.46 -16.70 3.37
C GLY A 318 -20.15 -16.09 2.88
N HIS A 319 -19.12 -16.11 3.74
CA HIS A 319 -17.79 -15.51 3.48
C HIS A 319 -16.89 -16.33 2.54
N THR A 320 -17.44 -17.36 1.89
CA THR A 320 -16.72 -18.25 0.97
C THR A 320 -17.72 -18.83 0.00
N SER A 321 -17.33 -18.90 -1.27
CA SER A 321 -18.15 -19.48 -2.31
C SER A 321 -18.51 -20.95 -2.07
N PRO A 322 -19.78 -21.37 -2.26
CA PRO A 322 -20.15 -22.79 -2.30
C PRO A 322 -19.57 -23.54 -3.51
N LEU A 323 -19.00 -22.81 -4.48
CA LEU A 323 -18.43 -23.33 -5.71
C LEU A 323 -16.90 -23.22 -5.77
N GLU A 324 -16.23 -22.92 -4.66
CA GLU A 324 -14.77 -22.88 -4.60
C GLU A 324 -14.13 -24.12 -5.25
N GLY A 325 -13.18 -23.89 -6.16
CA GLY A 325 -12.45 -24.91 -6.89
C GLY A 325 -13.21 -25.56 -8.06
N GLN A 326 -14.45 -25.16 -8.32
CA GLN A 326 -15.24 -25.66 -9.45
C GLN A 326 -14.99 -24.84 -10.72
N GLU A 327 -15.01 -25.52 -11.88
CA GLU A 327 -15.03 -24.86 -13.18
C GLU A 327 -16.43 -24.31 -13.44
N VAL A 328 -16.50 -23.04 -13.83
CA VAL A 328 -17.73 -22.35 -14.23
C VAL A 328 -17.56 -21.83 -15.65
N GLU A 329 -18.65 -21.87 -16.42
CA GLU A 329 -18.64 -21.44 -17.81
C GLU A 329 -19.75 -20.42 -18.05
N PHE A 330 -19.44 -19.42 -18.87
CA PHE A 330 -20.40 -18.45 -19.39
C PHE A 330 -21.09 -17.59 -18.33
N VAL A 331 -20.43 -17.29 -17.22
CA VAL A 331 -20.95 -16.38 -16.20
C VAL A 331 -21.09 -14.98 -16.81
N GLU A 332 -22.33 -14.53 -16.99
CA GLU A 332 -22.64 -13.23 -17.59
C GLU A 332 -22.59 -12.11 -16.55
N GLY A 333 -22.04 -10.96 -16.93
CA GLY A 333 -22.19 -9.73 -16.19
C GLY A 333 -21.65 -8.51 -16.91
N ILE A 334 -21.74 -7.36 -16.27
CA ILE A 334 -21.27 -6.06 -16.75
C ILE A 334 -19.99 -5.70 -16.01
N VAL A 335 -18.96 -5.31 -16.74
CA VAL A 335 -17.70 -4.83 -16.17
C VAL A 335 -17.94 -3.46 -15.53
N THR A 336 -17.73 -3.35 -14.23
CA THR A 336 -18.06 -2.12 -13.46
C THR A 336 -16.84 -1.36 -12.96
N TYR A 337 -15.70 -2.02 -12.80
CA TYR A 337 -14.46 -1.41 -12.31
C TYR A 337 -13.24 -2.25 -12.73
N ILE A 338 -12.09 -1.63 -13.01
CA ILE A 338 -10.86 -2.33 -13.45
C ILE A 338 -9.66 -1.74 -12.71
N TYR A 339 -8.78 -2.59 -12.18
CA TYR A 339 -7.57 -2.17 -11.48
C TYR A 339 -6.47 -3.24 -11.59
N ASP A 340 -5.25 -2.90 -11.18
CA ASP A 340 -4.13 -3.84 -11.10
C ASP A 340 -3.49 -3.83 -9.71
N ILE A 341 -3.04 -5.02 -9.27
CA ILE A 341 -2.34 -5.22 -8.01
C ILE A 341 -1.18 -6.19 -8.27
N TYR A 342 0.03 -5.79 -7.88
CA TYR A 342 1.27 -6.58 -8.03
C TYR A 342 1.50 -7.16 -9.44
N GLY A 343 1.00 -6.50 -10.49
CA GLY A 343 1.13 -6.93 -11.88
C GLY A 343 0.05 -7.90 -12.39
N ASN A 344 -0.88 -8.32 -11.53
CA ASN A 344 -2.12 -8.99 -11.94
C ASN A 344 -3.21 -7.95 -12.21
N TYR A 345 -4.13 -8.28 -13.10
CA TYR A 345 -5.24 -7.41 -13.44
C TYR A 345 -6.54 -8.01 -12.92
N TYR A 346 -7.40 -7.13 -12.43
CA TYR A 346 -8.68 -7.48 -11.86
C TYR A 346 -9.76 -6.60 -12.45
N PHE A 347 -10.94 -7.16 -12.64
CA PHE A 347 -12.13 -6.35 -12.89
C PHE A 347 -13.32 -6.88 -12.11
N HIS A 348 -14.19 -5.96 -11.71
CA HIS A 348 -15.46 -6.28 -11.07
C HIS A 348 -16.49 -6.58 -12.14
N LEU A 349 -17.21 -7.68 -11.96
CA LEU A 349 -18.29 -8.14 -12.83
C LEU A 349 -19.57 -8.14 -12.01
N GLN A 350 -20.59 -7.38 -12.43
CA GLN A 350 -21.87 -7.31 -11.73
C GLN A 350 -23.01 -7.69 -12.66
N ALA A 351 -23.98 -8.45 -12.16
CA ALA A 351 -25.15 -8.87 -12.91
C ALA A 351 -26.00 -7.66 -13.34
N ASP A 352 -26.78 -7.86 -14.41
CA ASP A 352 -27.82 -6.91 -14.82
C ASP A 352 -28.94 -6.91 -13.76
N GLU A 353 -29.50 -5.73 -13.43
CA GLU A 353 -30.53 -5.59 -12.39
C GLU A 353 -31.76 -6.50 -12.61
N LYS A 354 -32.05 -6.86 -13.87
CA LYS A 354 -33.17 -7.76 -14.20
C LYS A 354 -32.95 -9.20 -13.73
N ASP A 355 -31.70 -9.59 -13.45
CA ASP A 355 -31.28 -10.94 -13.11
C ASP A 355 -31.02 -11.12 -11.60
N TYR A 356 -31.30 -10.09 -10.79
CA TYR A 356 -31.10 -10.13 -9.33
C TYR A 356 -32.08 -11.11 -8.67
N ASP A 357 -31.63 -11.79 -7.61
CA ASP A 357 -32.46 -12.72 -6.82
C ASP A 357 -33.28 -12.02 -5.70
N ASP A 358 -33.06 -10.72 -5.48
CA ASP A 358 -33.62 -9.92 -4.39
C ASP A 358 -33.28 -10.46 -2.98
N ASN A 359 -32.20 -11.23 -2.83
CA ASN A 359 -31.74 -11.76 -1.54
C ASN A 359 -30.63 -10.86 -0.96
N PRO A 360 -30.84 -10.22 0.22
CA PRO A 360 -29.85 -9.33 0.81
C PRO A 360 -28.61 -10.06 1.37
N LYS A 361 -28.55 -11.39 1.26
CA LYS A 361 -27.43 -12.22 1.73
C LYS A 361 -26.49 -12.67 0.62
N THR A 362 -26.79 -12.37 -0.63
CA THR A 362 -25.98 -12.73 -1.78
C THR A 362 -25.53 -11.46 -2.49
N SER A 363 -24.26 -11.43 -2.92
CA SER A 363 -23.79 -10.38 -3.81
C SER A 363 -24.16 -10.71 -5.25
N GLU A 364 -24.55 -9.66 -5.99
CA GLU A 364 -24.78 -9.73 -7.44
C GLU A 364 -23.53 -9.35 -8.24
N ALA A 365 -22.37 -9.28 -7.58
CA ALA A 365 -21.08 -9.02 -8.19
C ALA A 365 -20.00 -9.98 -7.71
N LEU A 366 -18.95 -10.14 -8.52
CA LEU A 366 -17.73 -10.88 -8.15
C LEU A 366 -16.51 -10.27 -8.82
N ILE A 367 -15.32 -10.72 -8.42
CA ILE A 367 -14.05 -10.29 -9.00
C ILE A 367 -13.62 -11.29 -10.08
N VAL A 368 -13.02 -10.80 -11.17
CA VAL A 368 -12.39 -11.66 -12.19
C VAL A 368 -10.89 -11.37 -12.22
N CYS A 369 -10.09 -12.42 -12.04
CA CYS A 369 -8.63 -12.35 -12.04
C CYS A 369 -8.07 -12.72 -13.43
N THR A 370 -7.14 -11.90 -13.95
CA THR A 370 -6.46 -12.14 -15.22
C THR A 370 -4.93 -11.91 -15.10
N ASN A 371 -4.14 -12.68 -15.85
CA ASN A 371 -2.67 -12.61 -15.85
C ASN A 371 -2.08 -11.58 -16.84
N LYS A 372 -2.95 -10.93 -17.62
CA LYS A 372 -2.64 -9.84 -18.54
C LYS A 372 -3.80 -8.86 -18.53
N LYS A 373 -3.54 -7.62 -18.97
CA LYS A 373 -4.59 -6.60 -19.10
C LYS A 373 -5.74 -7.18 -19.95
N PRO A 374 -6.96 -7.26 -19.41
CA PRO A 374 -8.08 -7.83 -20.15
C PRO A 374 -8.48 -6.88 -21.27
N GLU A 375 -8.94 -7.43 -22.40
CA GLU A 375 -9.47 -6.67 -23.55
C GLU A 375 -10.94 -6.29 -23.31
N VAL A 376 -11.22 -5.73 -22.12
CA VAL A 376 -12.56 -5.28 -21.70
C VAL A 376 -12.46 -3.87 -21.12
N GLU A 377 -13.56 -3.13 -21.19
CA GLU A 377 -13.70 -1.79 -20.63
C GLU A 377 -14.94 -1.74 -19.73
N VAL A 378 -14.99 -0.78 -18.81
CA VAL A 378 -16.19 -0.54 -17.99
C VAL A 378 -17.39 -0.27 -18.90
N GLY A 379 -18.52 -0.93 -18.62
CA GLY A 379 -19.73 -0.90 -19.45
C GLY A 379 -19.74 -1.98 -20.55
N HIS A 380 -18.74 -2.84 -20.64
CA HIS A 380 -18.85 -4.06 -21.45
C HIS A 380 -19.68 -5.11 -20.71
N ARG A 381 -20.64 -5.72 -21.40
CA ARG A 381 -21.28 -6.96 -20.98
C ARG A 381 -20.48 -8.13 -21.53
N VAL A 382 -20.08 -9.03 -20.65
CA VAL A 382 -19.14 -10.10 -20.96
C VAL A 382 -19.65 -11.44 -20.42
N LEU A 383 -19.10 -12.51 -20.97
CA LEU A 383 -19.18 -13.85 -20.41
C LEU A 383 -17.80 -14.25 -19.94
N VAL A 384 -17.76 -14.85 -18.75
CA VAL A 384 -16.52 -15.28 -18.11
C VAL A 384 -16.62 -16.78 -17.81
N SER A 385 -15.62 -17.53 -18.27
CA SER A 385 -15.39 -18.92 -17.90
C SER A 385 -14.06 -19.04 -17.19
N GLY A 386 -13.97 -19.89 -16.17
CA GLY A 386 -12.76 -20.06 -15.35
C GLY A 386 -12.99 -20.99 -14.18
N VAL A 387 -12.17 -20.87 -13.14
CA VAL A 387 -12.33 -21.60 -11.87
C VAL A 387 -12.69 -20.62 -10.78
N VAL A 388 -13.71 -20.93 -9.98
CA VAL A 388 -14.05 -20.14 -8.80
C VAL A 388 -12.97 -20.35 -7.73
N ALA A 389 -12.49 -19.25 -7.15
CA ALA A 389 -11.41 -19.25 -6.17
C ALA A 389 -11.71 -18.28 -5.03
N GLU A 390 -11.24 -18.64 -3.84
CA GLU A 390 -11.15 -17.77 -2.67
C GLU A 390 -9.70 -17.26 -2.58
N THR A 391 -9.47 -15.95 -2.63
CA THR A 391 -8.10 -15.42 -2.67
C THR A 391 -7.93 -14.16 -1.85
N ALA A 392 -6.86 -14.10 -1.04
CA ALA A 392 -6.41 -12.84 -0.45
C ALA A 392 -5.62 -12.05 -1.52
N ILE A 393 -6.33 -11.25 -2.33
CA ILE A 393 -5.73 -10.56 -3.50
C ILE A 393 -4.81 -9.39 -3.12
N ASP A 394 -4.95 -8.84 -1.92
CA ASP A 394 -4.15 -7.73 -1.41
C ASP A 394 -3.97 -7.78 0.11
N GLY A 395 -2.86 -7.24 0.63
CA GLY A 395 -2.57 -7.23 2.06
C GLY A 395 -1.10 -7.51 2.43
N TYR A 396 -0.81 -7.56 3.73
CA TYR A 396 0.53 -7.77 4.28
C TYR A 396 1.12 -9.16 3.95
N ALA A 397 2.42 -9.30 4.16
CA ALA A 397 3.08 -10.61 4.15
C ALA A 397 2.48 -11.48 5.27
N GLY A 398 1.75 -12.54 4.91
CA GLY A 398 1.00 -13.37 5.86
C GLY A 398 -0.52 -13.20 5.81
N ARG A 399 -1.05 -12.36 4.90
CA ARG A 399 -2.51 -12.15 4.73
C ARG A 399 -3.34 -13.44 4.65
N GLU A 400 -2.80 -14.51 4.07
CA GLU A 400 -3.45 -15.83 4.05
C GLU A 400 -3.82 -16.37 5.45
N GLU A 401 -3.23 -15.84 6.52
CA GLU A 401 -3.49 -16.21 7.92
C GLU A 401 -4.37 -15.20 8.67
N THR A 402 -4.54 -13.97 8.18
CA THR A 402 -5.22 -12.88 8.90
C THR A 402 -6.45 -12.34 8.18
N ASP A 403 -6.40 -12.32 6.85
CA ASP A 403 -7.34 -11.63 5.99
C ASP A 403 -8.47 -12.59 5.56
N LEU A 404 -9.65 -12.03 5.31
CA LEU A 404 -10.69 -12.71 4.54
C LEU A 404 -10.23 -12.87 3.09
N THR A 405 -10.80 -13.87 2.43
CA THR A 405 -10.64 -14.07 0.99
C THR A 405 -11.68 -13.26 0.23
N VAL A 406 -11.45 -13.05 -1.06
CA VAL A 406 -12.48 -12.56 -1.98
C VAL A 406 -12.89 -13.64 -2.97
N THR A 407 -14.18 -13.71 -3.27
CA THR A 407 -14.73 -14.63 -4.28
C THR A 407 -14.37 -14.12 -5.67
N ASN A 408 -13.62 -14.93 -6.42
CA ASN A 408 -13.22 -14.57 -7.77
C ASN A 408 -13.30 -15.71 -8.78
N ILE A 409 -13.43 -15.36 -10.06
CA ILE A 409 -13.21 -16.29 -11.17
C ILE A 409 -11.77 -16.12 -11.68
N ASP A 410 -10.94 -17.14 -11.48
CA ASP A 410 -9.60 -17.22 -12.05
C ASP A 410 -9.66 -17.67 -13.51
N THR A 411 -9.34 -16.74 -14.42
CA THR A 411 -9.29 -16.98 -15.87
C THR A 411 -7.88 -17.33 -16.38
N THR A 412 -6.90 -17.43 -15.48
CA THR A 412 -5.52 -17.76 -15.84
C THR A 412 -5.30 -19.26 -16.10
N VAL A 413 -6.30 -20.08 -15.71
CA VAL A 413 -6.38 -21.51 -15.97
C VAL A 413 -6.57 -21.82 -17.46
N LYS A 414 -6.31 -23.06 -17.87
CA LYS A 414 -6.31 -23.47 -19.29
C LYS A 414 -7.62 -23.20 -20.02
N ASN A 415 -8.76 -23.30 -19.33
CA ASN A 415 -10.09 -23.09 -19.90
C ASN A 415 -10.65 -21.68 -19.59
N GLY A 416 -9.83 -20.80 -19.00
CA GLY A 416 -10.22 -19.44 -18.69
C GLY A 416 -10.42 -18.61 -19.95
N HIS A 417 -11.57 -17.96 -20.08
CA HIS A 417 -11.92 -17.18 -21.25
C HIS A 417 -12.89 -16.05 -20.93
N ILE A 418 -12.73 -14.93 -21.63
CA ILE A 418 -13.61 -13.77 -21.53
C ILE A 418 -14.07 -13.40 -22.95
N SER A 419 -15.39 -13.30 -23.16
CA SER A 419 -15.96 -12.81 -24.42
C SER A 419 -16.86 -11.61 -24.19
N VAL A 420 -16.65 -10.55 -24.97
CA VAL A 420 -17.52 -9.36 -24.98
C VAL A 420 -18.76 -9.64 -25.84
N LEU A 421 -19.94 -9.50 -25.24
CA LEU A 421 -21.24 -9.64 -25.92
C LEU A 421 -21.74 -8.31 -26.45
N GLU A 422 -21.65 -7.28 -25.60
CA GLU A 422 -22.18 -5.95 -25.86
C GLU A 422 -21.25 -4.91 -25.24
N THR A 423 -21.08 -3.78 -25.92
CA THR A 423 -20.29 -2.64 -25.46
C THR A 423 -21.21 -1.47 -25.15
N GLU A 424 -20.78 -0.56 -24.27
CA GLU A 424 -21.53 0.65 -23.90
C GLU A 424 -22.90 0.36 -23.23
N VAL A 425 -22.97 -0.69 -22.41
CA VAL A 425 -24.15 -1.02 -21.61
C VAL A 425 -24.26 -0.10 -20.39
N GLU A 426 -25.49 0.26 -19.99
CA GLU A 426 -25.74 1.02 -18.77
C GLU A 426 -25.29 0.23 -17.53
N LEU A 427 -24.55 0.86 -16.63
CA LEU A 427 -24.06 0.21 -15.42
C LEU A 427 -25.21 -0.02 -14.42
N PRO A 428 -25.22 -1.15 -13.67
CA PRO A 428 -26.17 -1.37 -12.58
C PRO A 428 -26.15 -0.21 -11.57
N LYS A 429 -27.31 0.21 -11.05
CA LYS A 429 -27.37 1.34 -10.12
C LYS A 429 -26.57 1.04 -8.85
N PRO A 430 -25.78 2.00 -8.34
CA PRO A 430 -25.02 1.77 -7.12
C PRO A 430 -25.95 1.77 -5.90
N ILE A 431 -25.63 0.93 -4.91
CA ILE A 431 -26.31 0.91 -3.61
C ILE A 431 -25.82 2.10 -2.80
N LYS A 432 -26.75 2.93 -2.32
CA LYS A 432 -26.41 4.11 -1.51
C LYS A 432 -26.07 3.70 -0.10
N ILE A 433 -24.92 4.16 0.41
CA ILE A 433 -24.46 3.82 1.75
C ILE A 433 -24.17 5.09 2.54
N LYS A 434 -24.73 5.12 3.75
CA LYS A 434 -24.36 6.00 4.85
C LYS A 434 -23.69 5.20 5.95
N SER A 435 -22.88 5.86 6.78
CA SER A 435 -22.31 5.27 7.98
C SER A 435 -23.39 4.67 8.89
N SER A 436 -24.56 5.30 8.99
CA SER A 436 -25.68 4.77 9.78
C SER A 436 -26.36 3.52 9.20
N ASP A 437 -26.09 3.19 7.93
CA ASP A 437 -26.64 1.98 7.30
C ASP A 437 -25.80 0.74 7.65
N ILE A 438 -24.56 0.92 8.09
CA ILE A 438 -23.65 -0.15 8.50
C ILE A 438 -23.98 -0.55 9.95
N PRO A 439 -24.12 -1.85 10.27
CA PRO A 439 -24.33 -2.31 11.64
C PRO A 439 -23.22 -1.86 12.60
N GLU A 440 -23.57 -1.58 13.86
CA GLU A 440 -22.63 -1.09 14.88
C GLU A 440 -21.66 -2.18 15.37
N VAL A 441 -22.09 -3.44 15.34
CA VAL A 441 -21.29 -4.58 15.80
C VAL A 441 -20.54 -5.16 14.62
N ILE A 442 -19.22 -5.35 14.75
CA ILE A 442 -18.39 -5.84 13.64
C ILE A 442 -18.74 -7.29 13.28
N ALA A 443 -18.71 -8.19 14.27
CA ALA A 443 -18.86 -9.62 14.07
C ALA A 443 -19.56 -10.28 15.25
N SER A 444 -20.22 -11.41 15.00
CA SER A 444 -20.76 -12.29 16.04
C SER A 444 -19.67 -13.18 16.64
N GLU A 445 -19.95 -13.84 17.77
CA GLU A 445 -19.03 -14.87 18.31
C GLU A 445 -18.90 -16.10 17.40
N ASN A 446 -19.87 -16.36 16.52
CA ASN A 446 -19.91 -17.48 15.57
C ASN A 446 -19.99 -16.97 14.11
N VAL A 447 -19.30 -15.87 13.79
CA VAL A 447 -19.45 -15.11 12.53
C VAL A 447 -19.37 -15.95 11.24
N PHE A 448 -18.65 -17.06 11.25
CA PHE A 448 -18.48 -17.93 10.08
C PHE A 448 -19.45 -19.12 10.06
N GLU A 449 -20.36 -19.21 11.02
CA GLU A 449 -21.46 -20.19 11.06
C GLU A 449 -22.81 -19.56 10.70
N ASP A 450 -23.04 -18.30 11.08
CA ASP A 450 -24.28 -17.53 10.84
C ASP A 450 -23.98 -16.28 10.01
N PHE A 451 -24.64 -16.10 8.86
CA PHE A 451 -24.49 -14.93 8.00
C PHE A 451 -25.69 -13.97 8.14
N GLU A 452 -25.48 -12.83 8.80
CA GLU A 452 -26.50 -11.87 9.22
C GLU A 452 -26.10 -10.40 8.90
N PRO A 453 -26.15 -9.98 7.62
CA PRO A 453 -25.75 -8.63 7.18
C PRO A 453 -26.54 -7.47 7.79
N GLU A 454 -27.73 -7.73 8.36
CA GLU A 454 -28.51 -6.73 9.08
C GLU A 454 -27.96 -6.44 10.49
N ASN A 455 -27.17 -7.35 11.06
CA ASN A 455 -26.71 -7.31 12.45
C ASN A 455 -25.20 -7.08 12.58
N TYR A 456 -24.40 -7.54 11.61
CA TYR A 456 -22.95 -7.54 11.69
C TYR A 456 -22.31 -6.85 10.48
N ALA A 457 -21.38 -5.94 10.74
CA ALA A 457 -20.75 -5.14 9.68
C ALA A 457 -19.88 -5.98 8.73
N ILE A 458 -19.25 -7.04 9.24
CA ILE A 458 -18.46 -7.97 8.42
C ILE A 458 -19.36 -8.64 7.37
N ASP A 459 -20.52 -9.16 7.78
CA ASP A 459 -21.52 -9.77 6.90
C ASP A 459 -22.15 -8.73 5.96
N PHE A 460 -22.40 -7.51 6.46
CA PHE A 460 -22.92 -6.40 5.65
C PHE A 460 -22.01 -6.12 4.45
N TRP A 461 -20.71 -5.96 4.69
CA TRP A 461 -19.77 -5.69 3.61
C TRP A 461 -19.55 -6.91 2.71
N GLU A 462 -19.53 -8.12 3.27
CA GLU A 462 -19.45 -9.37 2.52
C GLU A 462 -20.64 -9.53 1.56
N SER A 463 -21.86 -9.24 2.01
CA SER A 463 -23.07 -9.31 1.17
C SER A 463 -23.05 -8.34 -0.02
N LEU A 464 -22.15 -7.35 0.01
CA LEU A 464 -21.94 -6.37 -1.04
C LEU A 464 -20.64 -6.60 -1.81
N GLU A 465 -19.92 -7.71 -1.59
CA GLU A 465 -18.62 -7.96 -2.20
C GLU A 465 -18.66 -7.77 -3.72
N GLY A 466 -17.80 -6.90 -4.23
CA GLY A 466 -17.70 -6.61 -5.64
C GLY A 466 -18.75 -5.64 -6.18
N MET A 467 -19.83 -5.36 -5.43
CA MET A 467 -20.96 -4.56 -5.91
C MET A 467 -20.61 -3.07 -5.98
N ARG A 468 -21.25 -2.37 -6.93
CA ARG A 468 -21.20 -0.90 -7.00
C ARG A 468 -21.95 -0.26 -5.84
N VAL A 469 -21.28 0.66 -5.15
CA VAL A 469 -21.83 1.44 -4.04
C VAL A 469 -21.64 2.95 -4.27
N GLU A 470 -22.54 3.76 -3.73
CA GLU A 470 -22.52 5.23 -3.74
C GLU A 470 -22.45 5.72 -2.30
N ILE A 471 -21.23 6.04 -1.86
CA ILE A 471 -21.00 6.62 -0.54
C ILE A 471 -21.44 8.07 -0.57
N GLN A 472 -22.32 8.45 0.36
CA GLN A 472 -22.83 9.82 0.43
C GLN A 472 -21.72 10.81 0.84
N GLU A 473 -22.02 12.11 0.80
CA GLU A 473 -21.08 13.16 1.18
C GLU A 473 -20.47 12.85 2.55
N SER A 474 -19.14 12.97 2.64
CA SER A 474 -18.38 12.41 3.76
C SER A 474 -17.29 13.35 4.26
N LYS A 475 -16.69 12.97 5.39
CA LYS A 475 -15.63 13.68 6.09
C LYS A 475 -14.53 12.70 6.45
N ALA A 476 -13.29 13.08 6.20
CA ALA A 476 -12.12 12.30 6.60
C ALA A 476 -11.96 12.29 8.12
N VAL A 477 -11.83 11.11 8.70
CA VAL A 477 -11.67 10.91 10.15
C VAL A 477 -10.22 10.59 10.54
N ALA A 478 -9.34 10.46 9.56
CA ALA A 478 -7.92 10.21 9.70
C ALA A 478 -7.15 10.85 8.52
N PRO A 479 -5.83 11.12 8.67
CA PRO A 479 -5.00 11.46 7.53
C PRO A 479 -4.91 10.28 6.55
N GLN A 480 -4.71 10.61 5.28
CA GLN A 480 -4.50 9.60 4.24
C GLN A 480 -3.25 8.76 4.53
N GLU A 481 -3.34 7.46 4.25
CA GLU A 481 -2.25 6.51 4.43
C GLU A 481 -2.16 5.60 3.20
N HIS A 482 -1.00 5.59 2.54
CA HIS A 482 -0.73 4.70 1.38
C HIS A 482 -1.72 4.76 0.20
N GLY A 483 -2.44 5.87 0.06
CA GLY A 483 -3.47 6.08 -0.96
C GLY A 483 -4.90 5.85 -0.45
N ASP A 484 -5.04 5.38 0.78
CA ASP A 484 -6.32 5.06 1.39
C ASP A 484 -6.82 6.22 2.25
N ILE A 485 -8.13 6.44 2.23
CA ILE A 485 -8.80 7.50 3.00
C ILE A 485 -9.90 6.87 3.83
N VAL A 486 -9.92 7.12 5.13
CA VAL A 486 -11.00 6.65 6.02
C VAL A 486 -11.95 7.81 6.31
N VAL A 487 -13.25 7.56 6.09
CA VAL A 487 -14.29 8.57 6.23
C VAL A 487 -15.46 8.07 7.06
N VAL A 488 -16.27 9.02 7.51
CA VAL A 488 -17.69 8.79 7.85
C VAL A 488 -18.54 9.72 7.01
N THR A 489 -19.79 9.33 6.72
CA THR A 489 -20.71 10.24 6.03
C THR A 489 -21.10 11.41 6.93
N GLN A 490 -21.40 12.57 6.34
CA GLN A 490 -21.50 13.84 7.09
C GLN A 490 -22.62 13.88 8.14
N GLU A 491 -23.62 13.01 8.06
CA GLU A 491 -24.64 12.89 9.11
C GLU A 491 -24.14 12.17 10.37
N TYR A 492 -23.00 11.48 10.29
CA TYR A 492 -22.40 10.75 11.41
C TYR A 492 -21.65 11.70 12.35
N GLU A 493 -21.83 11.51 13.65
CA GLU A 493 -21.19 12.36 14.66
C GLU A 493 -19.74 11.92 14.90
N THR A 494 -18.81 12.89 14.84
CA THR A 494 -17.39 12.71 15.19
C THR A 494 -17.11 13.29 16.56
N ASN A 495 -16.18 12.71 17.32
CA ASN A 495 -15.98 13.03 18.74
C ASN A 495 -14.58 13.57 19.12
N THR A 496 -13.66 13.79 18.16
CA THR A 496 -12.43 14.54 18.41
C THR A 496 -12.52 16.02 18.01
N ILE A 497 -11.62 16.85 18.54
CA ILE A 497 -11.52 18.28 18.19
C ILE A 497 -11.32 18.55 16.70
N ASN A 498 -10.63 17.65 15.99
CA ASN A 498 -10.31 17.78 14.57
C ASN A 498 -11.26 16.95 13.68
N GLY A 499 -12.22 16.26 14.29
CA GLY A 499 -13.28 15.58 13.55
C GLY A 499 -13.02 14.11 13.21
N GLY A 500 -12.18 13.43 13.98
CA GLY A 500 -11.96 11.99 13.96
C GLY A 500 -12.88 11.23 14.91
N ILE A 501 -12.62 9.92 15.03
CA ILE A 501 -13.38 8.97 15.87
C ILE A 501 -12.45 8.39 16.94
N LEU A 502 -12.73 8.64 18.21
CA LEU A 502 -11.98 8.05 19.33
C LEU A 502 -12.21 6.54 19.41
N LEU A 503 -11.14 5.80 19.68
CA LEU A 503 -11.25 4.43 20.15
C LEU A 503 -11.54 4.42 21.66
N ASP A 504 -12.55 3.65 22.06
CA ASP A 504 -12.94 3.47 23.46
C ASP A 504 -12.99 1.99 23.86
N GLU A 505 -13.47 1.71 25.08
CA GLU A 505 -13.58 0.36 25.64
C GLU A 505 -14.54 -0.56 24.86
N SER A 506 -15.42 -0.02 24.02
CA SER A 506 -16.31 -0.81 23.15
C SER A 506 -15.56 -1.41 21.94
N GLY A 507 -14.37 -0.89 21.63
CA GLY A 507 -13.52 -1.37 20.56
C GLY A 507 -13.66 -0.57 19.27
N SER A 508 -13.35 -1.21 18.14
CA SER A 508 -13.30 -0.55 16.84
C SER A 508 -14.70 -0.18 16.34
N ASN A 509 -14.86 1.07 15.92
CA ASN A 509 -16.06 1.56 15.23
C ASN A 509 -16.23 0.88 13.86
N ALA A 510 -17.38 0.22 13.64
CA ALA A 510 -17.70 -0.52 12.42
C ALA A 510 -18.21 0.35 11.26
N GLN A 511 -18.64 1.59 11.54
CA GLN A 511 -19.40 2.46 10.64
C GLN A 511 -18.53 3.46 9.86
N MET A 512 -17.20 3.33 9.98
CA MET A 512 -16.25 4.02 9.14
C MET A 512 -16.12 3.32 7.78
N ILE A 513 -15.88 4.10 6.74
CA ILE A 513 -15.79 3.63 5.35
C ILE A 513 -14.38 3.95 4.85
N SER A 514 -13.66 2.93 4.42
CA SER A 514 -12.32 3.09 3.84
C SER A 514 -12.41 3.16 2.32
N PHE A 515 -11.88 4.21 1.71
CA PHE A 515 -11.63 4.26 0.28
C PHE A 515 -10.23 3.74 -0.04
N LYS A 516 -10.12 2.98 -1.13
CA LYS A 516 -8.84 2.71 -1.80
C LYS A 516 -8.87 3.32 -3.19
N LEU A 517 -7.99 4.29 -3.42
CA LEU A 517 -8.04 5.09 -4.64
C LEU A 517 -7.12 4.53 -5.73
N TYR A 518 -7.60 4.56 -6.98
CA TYR A 518 -6.81 4.20 -8.16
C TYR A 518 -6.69 5.37 -9.16
N PRO A 519 -5.55 5.52 -9.87
CA PRO A 519 -4.30 4.75 -9.73
C PRO A 519 -3.60 5.02 -8.37
N ASN A 520 -3.31 3.95 -7.60
CA ASN A 520 -2.89 4.07 -6.20
C ASN A 520 -1.57 4.84 -6.01
N GLN A 521 -0.62 4.69 -6.93
CA GLN A 521 0.65 5.41 -6.86
C GLN A 521 0.48 6.94 -6.92
N GLN A 522 -0.54 7.41 -7.63
CA GLN A 522 -0.86 8.84 -7.67
C GLN A 522 -1.62 9.26 -6.42
N ALA A 523 -2.54 8.42 -5.94
CA ALA A 523 -3.31 8.67 -4.71
C ALA A 523 -2.42 8.81 -3.47
N ARG A 524 -1.21 8.23 -3.47
CA ARG A 524 -0.22 8.41 -2.40
C ARG A 524 0.24 9.87 -2.22
N ASN A 525 0.09 10.71 -3.24
CA ASN A 525 0.43 12.14 -3.21
C ASN A 525 -0.79 13.04 -2.99
N PHE A 526 -1.94 12.47 -2.63
CA PHE A 526 -3.14 13.23 -2.35
C PHE A 526 -3.20 13.57 -0.86
N ALA A 527 -2.93 14.83 -0.53
CA ALA A 527 -2.92 15.33 0.83
C ALA A 527 -4.34 15.44 1.39
N VAL A 528 -4.70 14.53 2.29
CA VAL A 528 -5.95 14.53 3.06
C VAL A 528 -5.59 14.39 4.53
N LYS A 529 -6.10 15.29 5.37
CA LYS A 529 -5.95 15.29 6.84
C LYS A 529 -7.29 15.06 7.53
N THR A 530 -7.26 14.71 8.81
CA THR A 530 -8.48 14.61 9.62
C THR A 530 -9.28 15.91 9.56
N GLY A 531 -10.58 15.80 9.27
CA GLY A 531 -11.48 16.93 9.18
C GLY A 531 -11.65 17.54 7.78
N ASP A 532 -10.92 17.07 6.77
CA ASP A 532 -11.22 17.39 5.37
C ASP A 532 -12.53 16.74 4.88
N TYR A 533 -13.08 17.21 3.76
CA TYR A 533 -14.39 16.80 3.26
C TYR A 533 -14.35 16.25 1.85
N ILE A 534 -15.29 15.35 1.56
CA ILE A 534 -15.69 14.92 0.23
C ILE A 534 -17.16 15.35 0.05
N GLN A 535 -17.38 16.45 -0.67
CA GLN A 535 -18.65 17.19 -0.73
C GLN A 535 -19.61 16.71 -1.83
N ASP A 536 -19.22 15.71 -2.61
CA ASP A 536 -20.09 15.01 -3.55
C ASP A 536 -20.08 13.52 -3.23
N LYS A 537 -21.08 12.81 -3.74
CA LYS A 537 -21.18 11.36 -3.59
C LYS A 537 -20.11 10.65 -4.42
N ILE A 538 -19.50 9.62 -3.84
CA ILE A 538 -18.45 8.84 -4.50
C ILE A 538 -19.01 7.47 -4.85
N VAL A 539 -18.91 7.12 -6.14
CA VAL A 539 -19.25 5.79 -6.62
C VAL A 539 -17.98 4.94 -6.70
N GLY A 540 -18.04 3.73 -6.17
CA GLY A 540 -16.96 2.76 -6.23
C GLY A 540 -17.50 1.34 -6.16
N VAL A 541 -16.62 0.38 -5.92
CA VAL A 541 -16.97 -1.04 -5.74
C VAL A 541 -16.43 -1.56 -4.41
N VAL A 542 -17.20 -2.40 -3.72
CA VAL A 542 -16.74 -3.02 -2.46
C VAL A 542 -15.71 -4.09 -2.76
N ASN A 543 -14.63 -4.10 -1.99
CA ASN A 543 -13.57 -5.09 -2.06
C ASN A 543 -12.91 -5.22 -0.69
N TYR A 544 -11.97 -6.15 -0.55
CA TYR A 544 -11.28 -6.42 0.70
C TYR A 544 -9.76 -6.43 0.50
N GLY A 545 -9.03 -5.95 1.51
CA GLY A 545 -7.57 -6.09 1.56
C GLY A 545 -6.94 -5.30 2.69
N TYR A 546 -5.75 -5.71 3.12
CA TYR A 546 -5.10 -5.16 4.32
C TYR A 546 -6.03 -5.23 5.54
N SER A 547 -6.65 -6.40 5.71
CA SER A 547 -7.50 -6.74 6.83
C SER A 547 -8.76 -5.88 7.04
N ASN A 548 -9.24 -5.20 5.99
CA ASN A 548 -10.41 -4.34 6.03
C ASN A 548 -11.19 -4.37 4.72
N TYR A 549 -12.51 -4.21 4.79
CA TYR A 549 -13.34 -3.85 3.64
C TYR A 549 -13.06 -2.42 3.20
N LYS A 550 -13.05 -2.21 1.89
CA LYS A 550 -12.74 -0.94 1.25
C LYS A 550 -13.62 -0.71 0.03
N VAL A 551 -13.94 0.54 -0.24
CA VAL A 551 -14.56 0.98 -1.49
C VAL A 551 -13.46 1.41 -2.44
N TYR A 552 -13.27 0.66 -3.52
CA TYR A 552 -12.31 0.99 -4.56
C TYR A 552 -12.94 2.06 -5.46
N ALA A 553 -12.28 3.22 -5.57
CA ALA A 553 -12.81 4.38 -6.27
C ALA A 553 -11.75 5.10 -7.11
N GLU A 554 -12.21 5.84 -8.11
CA GLU A 554 -11.34 6.65 -8.97
C GLU A 554 -10.80 7.87 -8.21
N LEU A 555 -9.48 8.04 -8.23
CA LEU A 555 -8.81 9.19 -7.62
C LEU A 555 -9.36 10.52 -8.15
N ALA A 556 -9.64 10.58 -9.45
CA ALA A 556 -10.12 11.81 -10.09
C ALA A 556 -11.48 12.26 -9.54
N ASP A 557 -12.39 11.32 -9.26
CA ASP A 557 -13.73 11.62 -8.75
C ASP A 557 -13.64 12.13 -7.30
N VAL A 558 -12.82 11.49 -6.47
CA VAL A 558 -12.59 11.92 -5.09
C VAL A 558 -11.92 13.29 -5.05
N GLN A 559 -10.92 13.55 -5.90
CA GLN A 559 -10.27 14.86 -6.00
C GLN A 559 -11.23 15.96 -6.48
N ALA A 560 -12.16 15.65 -7.37
CA ALA A 560 -13.15 16.61 -7.85
C ALA A 560 -14.15 17.01 -6.75
N ALA A 561 -14.46 16.08 -5.85
CA ALA A 561 -15.37 16.28 -4.71
C ALA A 561 -14.66 16.82 -3.45
N PHE A 562 -13.34 16.81 -3.42
CA PHE A 562 -12.55 17.16 -2.24
C PHE A 562 -12.62 18.65 -1.90
N VAL A 563 -12.82 18.93 -0.61
CA VAL A 563 -12.74 20.27 -0.03
C VAL A 563 -11.92 20.20 1.25
N GLU A 564 -10.87 21.01 1.31
CA GLU A 564 -10.00 21.12 2.47
C GLU A 564 -10.77 21.68 3.69
N GLY A 565 -10.59 21.06 4.85
CA GLY A 565 -11.13 21.49 6.13
C GLY A 565 -10.30 22.59 6.79
N GLU A 566 -10.71 23.01 7.99
CA GLU A 566 -10.05 24.08 8.75
C GLU A 566 -9.02 23.55 9.79
N THR A 567 -8.78 22.24 9.83
CA THR A 567 -7.85 21.60 10.79
C THR A 567 -6.41 22.09 10.57
N THR A 568 -5.79 22.60 11.64
CA THR A 568 -4.39 23.07 11.64
C THR A 568 -3.65 22.60 12.89
N PRO A 569 -2.31 22.41 12.82
CA PRO A 569 -1.51 22.05 13.99
C PRO A 569 -1.73 23.00 15.17
N GLN A 570 -1.81 22.44 16.38
CA GLN A 570 -2.08 23.19 17.62
C GLN A 570 -0.82 23.25 18.50
N VAL A 571 -0.44 24.46 18.91
CA VAL A 571 0.61 24.65 19.92
C VAL A 571 0.06 24.37 21.32
N SER A 572 0.94 24.02 22.26
CA SER A 572 0.54 23.74 23.62
C SER A 572 -0.11 24.94 24.31
N LYS A 573 -1.10 24.65 25.16
CA LYS A 573 -1.74 25.60 26.08
C LYS A 573 -0.88 25.82 27.34
N ILE A 574 0.15 25.02 27.57
CA ILE A 574 1.07 25.14 28.69
C ILE A 574 2.15 26.18 28.33
N GLU A 575 2.20 27.27 29.10
CA GLU A 575 3.23 28.30 28.95
C GLU A 575 4.45 28.00 29.83
N HIS A 576 5.66 28.25 29.31
CA HIS A 576 6.89 28.14 30.09
C HIS A 576 6.86 29.04 31.33
N ASN A 577 7.38 28.51 32.44
CA ASN A 577 7.45 29.25 33.70
C ASN A 577 8.77 28.98 34.42
N GLU A 578 9.38 30.02 34.97
CA GLU A 578 10.65 29.90 35.69
C GLU A 578 10.56 29.07 36.96
N ASP A 579 9.40 28.99 37.61
CA ASP A 579 9.18 28.28 38.87
C ASP A 579 8.56 26.90 38.72
N LYS A 580 8.24 26.48 37.49
CA LYS A 580 7.62 25.18 37.21
C LYS A 580 8.48 24.36 36.26
N LEU A 581 8.42 23.04 36.41
CA LEU A 581 9.17 22.10 35.59
C LEU A 581 8.28 21.63 34.42
N THR A 582 8.82 21.61 33.20
CA THR A 582 8.14 21.03 32.03
C THR A 582 8.82 19.74 31.56
N ILE A 583 8.04 18.69 31.34
CA ILE A 583 8.54 17.39 30.85
C ILE A 583 7.70 16.96 29.65
N ALA A 584 8.34 16.69 28.52
CA ALA A 584 7.69 16.16 27.33
C ALA A 584 7.97 14.66 27.13
N SER A 585 7.00 13.95 26.56
CA SER A 585 7.16 12.61 25.98
C SER A 585 6.94 12.71 24.48
N TYR A 586 7.88 12.24 23.67
CA TYR A 586 7.71 12.30 22.22
C TYR A 586 8.36 11.10 21.51
N ASN A 587 7.54 10.28 20.86
CA ASN A 587 7.97 9.32 19.85
C ASN A 587 8.34 10.06 18.56
N VAL A 588 9.61 10.00 18.17
CA VAL A 588 10.18 10.70 17.01
C VAL A 588 10.26 9.83 15.75
N GLU A 589 9.62 8.64 15.77
CA GLU A 589 9.43 7.73 14.64
C GLU A 589 10.76 7.39 13.95
N ASN A 590 11.53 6.46 14.54
CA ASN A 590 12.79 5.96 13.97
C ASN A 590 13.84 7.02 13.59
N PHE A 591 14.12 7.95 14.50
CA PHE A 591 15.03 9.06 14.21
C PHE A 591 16.52 8.66 14.24
N SER A 592 17.27 8.97 13.18
CA SER A 592 18.70 8.70 13.06
C SER A 592 19.52 9.89 12.53
N ALA A 593 20.85 9.83 12.59
CA ALA A 593 21.74 10.77 11.90
C ALA A 593 21.80 10.53 10.38
N ASN A 594 21.31 9.39 9.90
CA ASN A 594 21.30 9.06 8.48
C ASN A 594 20.28 9.93 7.72
N ARG A 595 20.81 10.75 6.80
CA ARG A 595 20.04 11.75 6.03
C ARG A 595 19.37 11.19 4.78
N SER A 596 19.46 9.89 4.54
CA SER A 596 18.79 9.21 3.43
C SER A 596 17.28 9.44 3.50
N ASN A 597 16.64 9.58 2.33
CA ASN A 597 15.17 9.63 2.24
C ASN A 597 14.47 8.33 2.68
N ARG A 598 15.23 7.25 2.87
CA ARG A 598 14.72 5.97 3.41
C ARG A 598 14.91 5.85 4.93
N GLU A 599 15.55 6.84 5.55
CA GLU A 599 15.86 6.88 6.97
C GLU A 599 15.27 8.17 7.56
N THR A 600 16.09 9.17 7.91
CA THR A 600 15.62 10.44 8.46
C THR A 600 16.02 11.64 7.59
N PRO A 601 15.14 12.13 6.70
CA PRO A 601 15.36 13.37 5.94
C PRO A 601 15.61 14.58 6.85
N ASP A 602 16.27 15.63 6.32
CA ASP A 602 16.53 16.87 7.07
C ASP A 602 15.26 17.58 7.52
N GLU A 603 14.22 17.54 6.69
CA GLU A 603 12.90 18.12 7.00
C GLU A 603 12.28 17.50 8.26
N LYS A 604 12.44 16.19 8.48
CA LYS A 604 11.95 15.52 9.69
C LYS A 604 12.66 16.04 10.94
N ALA A 605 14.00 16.17 10.90
CA ALA A 605 14.76 16.74 12.02
C ALA A 605 14.35 18.19 12.31
N GLU A 606 14.14 19.00 11.27
CA GLU A 606 13.67 20.37 11.42
C GLU A 606 12.25 20.47 11.99
N ASN A 607 11.34 19.57 11.59
CA ASN A 607 9.97 19.55 12.08
C ASN A 607 9.89 19.09 13.54
N ILE A 608 10.70 18.09 13.94
CA ILE A 608 10.83 17.70 15.35
C ILE A 608 11.40 18.87 16.18
N ALA A 609 12.45 19.52 15.70
CA ALA A 609 13.03 20.69 16.38
C ALA A 609 12.04 21.85 16.50
N ARG A 610 11.22 22.09 15.46
CA ARG A 610 10.11 23.05 15.49
C ARG A 610 9.09 22.69 16.58
N ALA A 611 8.71 21.41 16.68
CA ALA A 611 7.78 20.95 17.71
C ALA A 611 8.31 21.23 19.13
N PHE A 612 9.60 20.97 19.39
CA PHE A 612 10.20 21.32 20.68
C PHE A 612 10.22 22.81 20.96
N VAL A 613 10.68 23.62 19.99
CA VAL A 613 10.96 25.04 20.25
C VAL A 613 9.70 25.89 20.20
N GLN A 614 8.82 25.63 19.24
CA GLN A 614 7.66 26.49 18.95
C GLN A 614 6.37 25.92 19.51
N ASP A 615 6.12 24.61 19.34
CA ASP A 615 4.83 24.02 19.71
C ASP A 615 4.76 23.68 21.21
N MET A 616 5.89 23.31 21.82
CA MET A 616 5.99 22.96 23.24
C MET A 616 6.73 23.99 24.12
N ASP A 617 7.17 25.12 23.54
CA ASP A 617 7.90 26.19 24.23
C ASP A 617 9.17 25.73 24.98
N SER A 618 9.98 24.88 24.32
CA SER A 618 11.27 24.36 24.81
C SER A 618 11.24 23.69 26.19
N PRO A 619 10.65 22.47 26.32
CA PRO A 619 10.53 21.76 27.59
C PRO A 619 11.85 21.59 28.36
N ASP A 620 11.80 21.52 29.68
CA ASP A 620 13.01 21.37 30.52
C ASP A 620 13.63 19.97 30.39
N ILE A 621 12.79 18.93 30.30
CA ILE A 621 13.17 17.53 30.09
C ILE A 621 12.32 16.96 28.95
N ILE A 622 12.92 16.19 28.06
CA ILE A 622 12.24 15.50 26.97
C ILE A 622 12.63 14.03 27.05
N GLY A 623 11.65 13.16 27.27
CA GLY A 623 11.77 11.72 27.01
C GLY A 623 11.56 11.46 25.53
N LEU A 624 12.63 11.05 24.85
CA LEU A 624 12.61 10.68 23.44
C LEU A 624 12.35 9.18 23.30
N ILE A 625 11.41 8.83 22.43
CA ILE A 625 11.07 7.47 22.06
C ILE A 625 11.40 7.29 20.57
N GLU A 626 11.90 6.11 20.22
CA GLU A 626 12.39 5.77 18.87
C GLU A 626 13.64 6.52 18.37
N VAL A 627 14.65 6.63 19.22
CA VAL A 627 15.98 7.03 18.76
C VAL A 627 16.73 5.81 18.23
N GLN A 628 17.18 5.90 16.98
CA GLN A 628 17.97 4.88 16.31
C GLN A 628 19.48 5.17 16.37
N ASP A 629 20.25 4.20 15.90
CA ASP A 629 21.69 4.33 15.70
C ASP A 629 22.02 5.44 14.70
N ASN A 630 23.28 5.86 14.69
CA ASN A 630 23.77 6.92 13.81
C ASN A 630 23.51 6.61 12.33
N ASN A 631 23.60 5.34 11.93
CA ASN A 631 23.39 4.86 10.57
C ASN A 631 21.92 4.48 10.25
N GLY A 632 21.00 4.57 11.20
CA GLY A 632 19.61 4.15 11.02
C GLY A 632 19.50 2.63 10.83
N GLN A 633 18.73 2.16 9.87
CA GLN A 633 18.56 0.73 9.57
C GLN A 633 19.58 0.16 8.57
N GLU A 634 20.59 0.93 8.19
CA GLU A 634 21.66 0.43 7.31
C GLU A 634 22.47 -0.69 8.00
N GLU A 635 22.83 -1.73 7.24
CA GLU A 635 23.63 -2.82 7.79
C GLU A 635 25.04 -2.36 8.18
N GLY A 636 25.35 -2.47 9.47
CA GLY A 636 26.67 -2.24 10.01
C GLY A 636 27.04 -0.75 10.18
N PRO A 637 28.05 -0.41 11.03
CA PRO A 637 28.78 -1.31 11.93
C PRO A 637 27.86 -1.99 12.96
N GLU A 638 28.26 -3.15 13.50
CA GLU A 638 27.52 -3.86 14.56
C GLU A 638 27.70 -3.15 15.93
N ASP A 639 27.53 -1.83 15.93
CA ASP A 639 27.44 -1.02 17.14
C ASP A 639 26.07 -0.37 17.20
N ALA A 640 25.66 -0.05 18.41
CA ALA A 640 24.39 0.60 18.66
C ALA A 640 24.61 2.04 19.13
N ASP A 641 25.53 2.79 18.51
CA ASP A 641 25.78 4.18 18.90
C ASP A 641 24.74 5.15 18.32
N ALA A 642 24.15 5.99 19.18
CA ALA A 642 23.17 7.03 18.83
C ALA A 642 23.70 8.46 19.05
N SER A 643 25.00 8.62 19.33
CA SER A 643 25.59 9.91 19.70
C SER A 643 25.41 10.99 18.62
N GLU A 644 25.58 10.65 17.35
CA GLU A 644 25.39 11.57 16.22
C GLU A 644 23.90 11.83 15.97
N SER A 645 23.03 10.83 16.17
CA SER A 645 21.58 11.01 16.06
C SER A 645 21.09 12.05 17.06
N LEU A 646 21.46 11.89 18.34
CA LEU A 646 21.09 12.84 19.40
C LEU A 646 21.70 14.23 19.14
N GLN A 647 22.97 14.30 18.72
CA GLN A 647 23.62 15.58 18.43
C GLN A 647 22.95 16.32 17.25
N ARG A 648 22.58 15.60 16.18
CA ARG A 648 21.86 16.19 15.03
C ARG A 648 20.57 16.87 15.47
N LEU A 649 19.82 16.24 16.36
CA LEU A 649 18.58 16.79 16.88
C LEU A 649 18.84 18.02 17.76
N ILE A 650 19.85 17.98 18.63
CA ILE A 650 20.27 19.14 19.46
C ILE A 650 20.67 20.32 18.56
N ASP A 651 21.46 20.08 17.52
CA ASP A 651 21.90 21.12 16.58
C ASP A 651 20.69 21.76 15.89
N ALA A 652 19.73 20.94 15.41
CA ALA A 652 18.50 21.42 14.80
C ALA A 652 17.65 22.26 15.78
N ILE A 653 17.57 21.88 17.05
CA ILE A 653 16.88 22.64 18.10
C ILE A 653 17.55 24.01 18.29
N VAL A 654 18.88 24.05 18.40
CA VAL A 654 19.64 25.31 18.53
C VAL A 654 19.42 26.20 17.31
N ASP A 655 19.43 25.63 16.10
CA ASP A 655 19.19 26.37 14.86
C ASP A 655 17.76 26.95 14.77
N LYS A 656 16.76 26.29 15.37
CA LYS A 656 15.40 26.84 15.52
C LYS A 656 15.28 27.88 16.65
N GLY A 657 16.36 28.15 17.39
CA GLY A 657 16.43 29.13 18.47
C GLY A 657 16.14 28.57 19.87
N GLY A 658 16.10 27.25 20.01
CA GLY A 658 15.92 26.56 21.28
C GLY A 658 17.17 26.51 22.16
N PRO A 659 17.09 25.86 23.33
CA PRO A 659 18.24 25.68 24.21
C PRO A 659 19.21 24.62 23.66
N GLU A 660 20.49 24.77 24.02
CA GLU A 660 21.48 23.71 23.87
C GLU A 660 21.22 22.65 24.95
N TYR A 661 20.44 21.63 24.58
CA TYR A 661 20.13 20.49 25.43
C TYR A 661 21.37 19.61 25.65
N ALA A 662 21.44 18.98 26.82
CA ALA A 662 22.32 17.84 27.04
C ALA A 662 21.53 16.54 26.82
N SER A 663 22.18 15.50 26.31
CA SER A 663 21.56 14.19 26.08
C SER A 663 22.09 13.12 27.04
N VAL A 664 21.25 12.14 27.34
CA VAL A 664 21.66 10.97 28.13
C VAL A 664 20.84 9.73 27.73
N ASN A 665 21.52 8.60 27.50
CA ASN A 665 20.91 7.34 27.05
C ASN A 665 21.78 6.12 27.47
N ILE A 666 21.27 4.91 27.24
CA ILE A 666 22.08 3.67 27.31
C ILE A 666 21.93 2.94 25.99
N ASN A 667 23.03 2.82 25.24
CA ASN A 667 23.08 2.05 24.00
C ASN A 667 22.67 0.59 24.29
N PRO A 668 21.73 0.02 23.52
CA PRO A 668 21.36 -1.38 23.64
C PRO A 668 22.50 -2.29 23.18
N ILE A 669 22.36 -3.59 23.41
CA ILE A 669 23.19 -4.57 22.70
C ILE A 669 22.63 -4.68 21.28
N TYR A 670 23.52 -4.61 20.30
CA TYR A 670 23.17 -4.65 18.87
C TYR A 670 22.27 -5.85 18.53
N ASN A 671 21.12 -5.56 17.91
CA ASN A 671 20.02 -6.44 17.51
C ASN A 671 19.41 -7.31 18.63
N GLN A 672 19.53 -6.92 19.90
CA GLN A 672 18.96 -7.66 21.04
C GLN A 672 17.73 -6.98 21.65
N ASP A 673 17.62 -5.66 21.52
CA ASP A 673 16.41 -4.92 21.87
C ASP A 673 15.54 -4.87 20.61
N GLY A 674 14.27 -5.30 20.70
CA GLY A 674 13.41 -5.39 19.51
C GLY A 674 13.10 -4.04 18.88
N GLY A 675 12.37 -4.04 17.78
CA GLY A 675 12.11 -2.85 16.96
C GLY A 675 12.61 -3.05 15.54
N ALA A 676 12.97 -1.95 14.87
CA ALA A 676 13.52 -1.97 13.52
C ALA A 676 14.85 -2.76 13.47
N PRO A 677 14.97 -3.76 12.58
CA PRO A 677 16.24 -4.45 12.36
C PRO A 677 17.37 -3.47 12.07
N HIS A 678 18.55 -3.70 12.66
CA HIS A 678 19.76 -2.87 12.56
C HIS A 678 19.71 -1.48 13.21
N GLY A 679 18.53 -0.89 13.39
CA GLY A 679 18.38 0.46 13.97
C GLY A 679 18.43 0.52 15.50
N ASN A 680 18.28 -0.62 16.19
CA ASN A 680 18.41 -0.74 17.65
C ASN A 680 17.62 0.30 18.44
N ILE A 681 16.35 0.50 18.07
CA ILE A 681 15.46 1.52 18.64
C ILE A 681 15.59 1.60 20.17
N ARG A 682 15.76 2.81 20.72
CA ARG A 682 15.84 3.04 22.17
C ARG A 682 15.04 4.25 22.63
N VAL A 683 14.93 4.37 23.95
CA VAL A 683 14.53 5.60 24.63
C VAL A 683 15.76 6.39 25.10
N ALA A 684 15.66 7.70 25.12
CA ALA A 684 16.71 8.62 25.55
C ALA A 684 16.12 9.86 26.24
N TYR A 685 16.96 10.70 26.84
CA TYR A 685 16.55 12.01 27.34
C TYR A 685 17.35 13.14 26.70
N LEU A 686 16.66 14.24 26.40
CA LEU A 686 17.25 15.57 26.28
C LEU A 686 16.83 16.41 27.50
N TYR A 687 17.73 17.21 28.07
CA TYR A 687 17.40 18.06 29.23
C TYR A 687 18.17 19.37 29.20
N ASN A 688 17.52 20.45 29.63
CA ASN A 688 18.09 21.80 29.60
C ASN A 688 18.99 21.99 30.83
N PRO A 689 20.33 21.99 30.69
CA PRO A 689 21.24 22.03 31.84
C PRO A 689 21.22 23.37 32.58
N LYS A 690 20.54 24.40 32.04
CA LYS A 690 20.33 25.68 32.74
C LYS A 690 19.16 25.63 33.72
N ARG A 691 18.34 24.59 33.63
CA ARG A 691 17.05 24.47 34.33
C ARG A 691 17.04 23.29 35.30
N VAL A 692 17.57 22.16 34.86
CA VAL A 692 17.66 20.93 35.65
C VAL A 692 19.09 20.40 35.64
N SER A 693 19.45 19.64 36.68
CA SER A 693 20.71 18.89 36.71
C SER A 693 20.44 17.40 36.85
N LEU A 694 21.17 16.58 36.12
CA LEU A 694 21.19 15.13 36.31
C LEU A 694 21.89 14.81 37.64
N VAL A 695 21.24 14.05 38.52
CA VAL A 695 21.81 13.66 39.82
C VAL A 695 23.03 12.74 39.60
N GLU A 696 24.15 13.04 40.25
CA GLU A 696 25.39 12.27 40.09
C GLU A 696 25.24 10.82 40.60
N ALA A 697 25.48 9.86 39.70
CA ALA A 697 25.61 8.44 39.97
C ALA A 697 26.46 7.77 38.86
N GLU A 698 26.74 6.46 38.99
CA GLU A 698 27.41 5.70 37.92
C GLU A 698 26.51 5.64 36.67
N HIS A 699 27.08 5.75 35.48
CA HIS A 699 26.31 5.58 34.25
C HIS A 699 25.97 4.10 34.04
N GLY A 700 24.70 3.78 33.83
CA GLY A 700 24.27 2.40 33.63
C GLY A 700 24.80 1.75 32.34
N THR A 701 24.72 0.42 32.28
CA THR A 701 25.09 -0.40 31.11
C THR A 701 23.86 -1.09 30.53
N ALA A 702 23.98 -1.67 29.32
CA ALA A 702 22.86 -2.32 28.64
C ALA A 702 22.20 -3.45 29.46
N GLU A 703 22.99 -4.16 30.27
CA GLU A 703 22.56 -5.29 31.10
C GLU A 703 22.47 -4.96 32.60
N GLY A 704 22.93 -3.78 33.01
CA GLY A 704 22.91 -3.35 34.41
C GLY A 704 21.51 -2.95 34.87
N ALA A 705 21.00 -3.62 35.90
CA ALA A 705 19.72 -3.27 36.53
C ALA A 705 19.90 -2.12 37.54
N VAL A 706 19.19 -1.03 37.32
CA VAL A 706 19.14 0.11 38.26
C VAL A 706 18.34 -0.25 39.51
N GLY A 707 18.79 0.24 40.65
CA GLY A 707 18.06 0.23 41.92
C GLY A 707 17.90 1.66 42.44
N TYR A 708 17.22 1.80 43.59
CA TYR A 708 17.06 3.08 44.27
C TYR A 708 17.40 2.89 45.75
N GLU A 709 18.36 3.66 46.25
CA GLU A 709 18.88 3.56 47.62
C GLU A 709 19.24 4.93 48.19
N ASN A 710 18.80 5.21 49.42
CA ASN A 710 19.13 6.44 50.14
C ASN A 710 18.73 7.72 49.36
N GLY A 711 17.55 7.71 48.74
CA GLY A 711 17.03 8.84 47.99
C GLY A 711 17.64 9.03 46.59
N LYS A 712 18.37 8.05 46.07
CA LYS A 712 19.07 8.16 44.76
C LYS A 712 19.01 6.89 43.94
N LEU A 713 19.00 7.04 42.61
CA LEU A 713 19.28 5.92 41.71
C LEU A 713 20.71 5.41 41.89
N THR A 714 20.90 4.09 41.87
CA THR A 714 22.24 3.47 41.94
C THR A 714 23.04 3.69 40.66
N MET A 715 22.36 3.89 39.53
CA MET A 715 22.91 4.28 38.24
C MET A 715 22.03 5.36 37.60
N ASN A 716 22.64 6.39 37.02
CA ASN A 716 21.91 7.50 36.40
C ASN A 716 22.55 7.90 35.05
N PRO A 717 21.90 7.60 33.92
CA PRO A 717 20.63 6.90 33.78
C PRO A 717 20.82 5.40 34.10
N GLY A 718 19.73 4.66 34.26
CA GLY A 718 19.78 3.22 34.52
C GLY A 718 18.59 2.46 33.91
N ARG A 719 18.82 1.23 33.43
CA ARG A 719 17.76 0.37 32.87
C ARG A 719 17.04 -0.40 33.96
N ILE A 720 15.71 -0.47 33.89
CA ILE A 720 14.91 -1.23 34.85
C ILE A 720 14.92 -2.71 34.48
N ASN A 721 15.61 -3.52 35.28
CA ASN A 721 15.68 -4.99 35.16
C ASN A 721 15.82 -5.49 33.70
N PRO A 722 16.87 -5.06 32.95
CA PRO A 722 16.96 -5.24 31.51
C PRO A 722 17.08 -6.70 31.05
N THR A 723 17.41 -7.63 31.96
CA THR A 723 17.52 -9.07 31.66
C THR A 723 16.22 -9.84 31.97
N HIS A 724 15.14 -9.16 32.37
CA HIS A 724 13.87 -9.82 32.65
C HIS A 724 13.22 -10.36 31.37
N PRO A 725 12.66 -11.60 31.36
CA PRO A 725 12.05 -12.19 30.16
C PRO A 725 10.92 -11.36 29.52
N ALA A 726 10.23 -10.54 30.31
CA ALA A 726 9.20 -9.62 29.78
C ALA A 726 9.74 -8.68 28.69
N PHE A 727 11.04 -8.38 28.71
CA PHE A 727 11.69 -7.53 27.73
C PHE A 727 12.35 -8.28 26.57
N GLU A 728 12.14 -9.59 26.43
CA GLU A 728 12.66 -10.36 25.30
C GLU A 728 12.17 -9.76 23.98
N SER A 729 13.10 -9.47 23.06
CA SER A 729 12.82 -8.80 21.79
C SER A 729 11.99 -7.51 21.95
N SER A 730 12.23 -6.74 23.02
CA SER A 730 11.54 -5.48 23.30
C SER A 730 12.50 -4.43 23.88
N ARG A 731 12.10 -3.15 23.83
CA ARG A 731 12.90 -2.04 24.33
C ARG A 731 12.90 -2.04 25.86
N LYS A 732 14.02 -1.65 26.48
CA LYS A 732 14.16 -1.60 27.94
C LYS A 732 13.82 -0.22 28.47
N SER A 733 13.07 -0.16 29.57
CA SER A 733 12.72 1.09 30.26
C SER A 733 13.96 1.77 30.87
N LEU A 734 14.03 3.10 30.78
CA LEU A 734 15.17 3.91 31.21
C LEU A 734 14.77 4.92 32.28
N ALA A 735 15.31 4.76 33.49
CA ALA A 735 15.13 5.70 34.58
C ALA A 735 16.27 6.74 34.60
N ALA A 736 15.93 8.01 34.82
CA ALA A 736 16.87 9.08 35.09
C ALA A 736 16.36 9.96 36.23
N GLN A 737 17.26 10.36 37.13
CA GLN A 737 16.94 11.24 38.26
C GLN A 737 17.50 12.64 38.02
N PHE A 738 16.62 13.62 38.11
CA PHE A 738 16.93 15.04 37.94
C PHE A 738 16.66 15.80 39.23
N GLU A 739 17.32 16.95 39.37
CA GLU A 739 17.02 17.94 40.40
C GLU A 739 16.54 19.23 39.72
N PHE A 740 15.38 19.73 40.15
CA PHE A 740 14.82 21.02 39.75
C PHE A 740 14.59 21.88 40.99
N LYS A 741 15.34 22.98 41.12
CA LYS A 741 15.23 23.91 42.25
C LYS A 741 15.34 23.24 43.64
N GLY A 742 16.12 22.17 43.75
CA GLY A 742 16.30 21.40 44.98
C GLY A 742 15.27 20.30 45.20
N GLU A 743 14.28 20.15 44.33
CA GLU A 743 13.32 19.05 44.34
C GLU A 743 13.81 17.92 43.43
N SER A 744 13.84 16.70 43.97
CA SER A 744 14.17 15.48 43.23
C SER A 744 13.01 15.05 42.35
N VAL A 745 13.31 14.56 41.16
CA VAL A 745 12.34 14.00 40.20
C VAL A 745 12.96 12.81 39.48
N VAL A 746 12.35 11.63 39.60
CA VAL A 746 12.71 10.44 38.84
C VAL A 746 11.78 10.33 37.63
N VAL A 747 12.35 10.37 36.43
CA VAL A 747 11.62 10.18 35.16
C VAL A 747 11.97 8.80 34.60
N ILE A 748 10.95 8.05 34.18
CA ILE A 748 11.07 6.70 33.61
C ILE A 748 10.47 6.73 32.20
N ALA A 749 11.31 6.60 31.18
CA ALA A 749 10.93 6.57 29.77
C ALA A 749 10.75 5.13 29.30
N ASN A 750 9.68 4.89 28.55
CA ASN A 750 9.24 3.55 28.15
C ASN A 750 8.90 3.52 26.67
N HIS A 751 9.10 2.36 26.08
CA HIS A 751 8.57 2.01 24.77
C HIS A 751 8.21 0.52 24.81
N LEU A 752 6.94 0.20 25.07
CA LEU A 752 6.51 -1.20 25.25
C LEU A 752 6.39 -1.94 23.90
N ASN A 753 6.21 -3.26 23.92
CA ASN A 753 6.09 -4.02 22.67
C ASN A 753 4.85 -3.60 21.87
N SER A 754 4.98 -3.52 20.54
CA SER A 754 3.87 -3.12 19.67
C SER A 754 2.76 -4.17 19.66
N LYS A 755 1.63 -3.80 19.04
CA LYS A 755 0.48 -4.68 18.83
C LYS A 755 0.65 -5.66 17.66
N ILE A 756 1.85 -5.75 17.08
CA ILE A 756 2.16 -6.70 16.00
C ILE A 756 1.87 -8.13 16.47
N GLY A 757 1.17 -8.89 15.62
CA GLY A 757 0.75 -10.27 15.89
C GLY A 757 -0.68 -10.38 16.43
N ASP A 758 -1.29 -9.29 16.88
CA ASP A 758 -2.72 -9.27 17.19
C ASP A 758 -3.53 -9.43 15.89
N THR A 759 -4.69 -10.10 15.96
CA THR A 759 -5.53 -10.28 14.76
C THR A 759 -6.45 -9.06 14.54
N PRO A 760 -6.81 -8.75 13.29
CA PRO A 760 -7.55 -7.53 12.96
C PRO A 760 -9.05 -7.63 13.26
N ALA A 761 -9.70 -6.47 13.40
CA ALA A 761 -11.14 -6.38 13.72
C ALA A 761 -12.04 -6.94 12.62
N PHE A 762 -11.72 -6.70 11.33
CA PHE A 762 -12.40 -7.31 10.18
C PHE A 762 -11.65 -8.54 9.65
N GLY A 763 -11.00 -9.30 10.53
CA GLY A 763 -10.21 -10.49 10.16
C GLY A 763 -10.97 -11.80 10.20
N LYS A 764 -10.32 -12.85 9.66
CA LYS A 764 -10.80 -14.23 9.68
C LYS A 764 -10.77 -14.92 11.07
N VAL A 765 -10.23 -14.24 12.08
CA VAL A 765 -10.18 -14.72 13.47
C VAL A 765 -11.02 -13.80 14.33
N GLN A 766 -12.17 -14.30 14.79
CA GLN A 766 -13.14 -13.57 15.60
C GLN A 766 -13.43 -14.30 16.92
N PRO A 767 -13.59 -13.57 18.05
CA PRO A 767 -13.20 -12.16 18.22
C PRO A 767 -11.67 -11.98 18.06
N PRO A 768 -11.18 -10.74 17.85
CA PRO A 768 -9.75 -10.49 17.68
C PRO A 768 -8.89 -11.00 18.83
N LEU A 769 -7.80 -11.70 18.51
CA LEU A 769 -6.85 -12.25 19.46
C LEU A 769 -5.73 -11.25 19.74
N LEU A 770 -5.60 -10.83 21.01
CA LEU A 770 -4.60 -9.85 21.45
C LEU A 770 -3.34 -10.51 22.05
N VAL A 771 -2.60 -11.28 21.25
CA VAL A 771 -1.42 -12.05 21.71
C VAL A 771 -0.33 -11.17 22.31
N SER A 772 -0.16 -9.95 21.80
CA SER A 772 0.89 -9.01 22.20
C SER A 772 0.65 -8.43 23.61
N GLN A 773 -0.60 -8.44 24.09
CA GLN A 773 -1.00 -7.81 25.35
C GLN A 773 -0.37 -8.47 26.58
N SER A 774 -0.18 -9.79 26.55
CA SER A 774 0.38 -10.53 27.69
C SER A 774 1.80 -10.05 28.04
N GLN A 775 2.62 -9.76 27.02
CA GLN A 775 3.97 -9.23 27.23
C GLN A 775 3.93 -7.82 27.83
N ARG A 776 3.06 -6.93 27.33
CA ARG A 776 2.89 -5.57 27.88
C ARG A 776 2.50 -5.59 29.35
N ILE A 777 1.61 -6.51 29.76
CA ILE A 777 1.22 -6.67 31.17
C ILE A 777 2.43 -7.06 32.04
N GLU A 778 3.28 -7.99 31.58
CA GLU A 778 4.48 -8.37 32.33
C GLU A 778 5.52 -7.24 32.39
N MET A 779 5.70 -6.47 31.31
CA MET A 779 6.56 -5.29 31.32
C MET A 779 6.04 -4.24 32.33
N ALA A 780 4.73 -3.98 32.32
CA ALA A 780 4.07 -3.06 33.27
C ALA A 780 4.30 -3.48 34.74
N LYS A 781 4.23 -4.78 35.05
CA LYS A 781 4.54 -5.30 36.40
C LYS A 781 5.98 -5.01 36.83
N VAL A 782 6.94 -5.15 35.92
CA VAL A 782 8.36 -4.89 36.22
C VAL A 782 8.58 -3.41 36.52
N ILE A 783 7.97 -2.51 35.73
CA ILE A 783 8.06 -1.06 35.93
C ILE A 783 7.35 -0.65 37.23
N ALA A 784 6.14 -1.14 37.47
CA ALA A 784 5.40 -0.87 38.71
C ALA A 784 6.17 -1.39 39.95
N GLY A 785 6.83 -2.55 39.85
CA GLY A 785 7.72 -3.06 40.89
C GLY A 785 8.85 -2.10 41.23
N PHE A 786 9.50 -1.52 40.23
CA PHE A 786 10.55 -0.53 40.45
C PHE A 786 10.02 0.77 41.08
N VAL A 787 8.82 1.20 40.69
CA VAL A 787 8.12 2.34 41.32
C VAL A 787 7.84 2.06 42.80
N ASN A 788 7.43 0.83 43.15
CA ASN A 788 7.24 0.42 44.54
C ASN A 788 8.56 0.46 45.33
N ASP A 789 9.67 0.00 44.73
CA ASP A 789 10.99 0.06 45.36
C ASP A 789 11.40 1.51 45.69
N ILE A 790 11.19 2.44 44.75
CA ILE A 790 11.43 3.87 45.00
C ILE A 790 10.54 4.37 46.14
N LYS A 791 9.23 4.11 46.09
CA LYS A 791 8.28 4.58 47.12
C LYS A 791 8.51 3.95 48.49
N GLN A 792 9.11 2.76 48.55
CA GLN A 792 9.48 2.12 49.81
C GLN A 792 10.68 2.81 50.48
N ASP A 793 11.68 3.26 49.72
CA ASP A 793 12.83 4.01 50.25
C ASP A 793 12.48 5.48 50.51
N ASN A 794 11.78 6.12 49.57
CA ASN A 794 11.36 7.51 49.62
C ASN A 794 9.87 7.67 49.21
N PRO A 795 8.93 7.65 50.17
CA PRO A 795 7.49 7.80 49.90
C PRO A 795 7.13 9.11 49.18
N ASP A 796 7.93 10.16 49.39
CA ASP A 796 7.69 11.51 48.88
C ASP A 796 8.39 11.77 47.53
N GLU A 797 9.15 10.80 46.99
CA GLU A 797 9.85 10.97 45.71
C GLU A 797 8.86 11.32 44.58
N ASN A 798 9.22 12.29 43.74
CA ASN A 798 8.40 12.68 42.60
C ASN A 798 8.73 11.74 41.43
N ILE A 799 7.78 10.92 41.02
CA ILE A 799 8.00 9.93 39.95
C ILE A 799 7.12 10.29 38.76
N ILE A 800 7.72 10.30 37.56
CA ILE A 800 7.02 10.41 36.29
C ILE A 800 7.36 9.18 35.46
N VAL A 801 6.33 8.48 34.98
CA VAL A 801 6.46 7.37 34.04
C VAL A 801 5.85 7.84 32.72
N LEU A 802 6.65 7.92 31.67
CA LEU A 802 6.22 8.44 30.38
C LEU A 802 6.66 7.55 29.22
N GLY A 803 6.08 7.79 28.05
CA GLY A 803 6.46 7.18 26.79
C GLY A 803 5.32 6.47 26.08
N ASP A 804 5.68 5.78 25.01
CA ASP A 804 4.77 4.97 24.22
C ASP A 804 4.56 3.62 24.92
N MET A 805 3.37 3.44 25.50
CA MET A 805 2.99 2.18 26.16
C MET A 805 2.38 1.16 25.20
N ASN A 806 2.18 1.53 23.93
CA ASN A 806 1.56 0.71 22.90
C ASN A 806 0.23 0.06 23.37
N ASP A 807 -0.48 0.73 24.27
CA ASP A 807 -1.75 0.27 24.81
C ASP A 807 -2.61 1.44 25.29
N PHE A 808 -3.90 1.20 25.41
CA PHE A 808 -4.87 2.26 25.67
C PHE A 808 -4.95 2.61 27.16
N GLN A 809 -5.47 3.79 27.47
CA GLN A 809 -5.68 4.29 28.84
C GLN A 809 -6.55 3.37 29.70
N PHE A 810 -7.46 2.62 29.08
CA PHE A 810 -8.35 1.65 29.73
C PHE A 810 -7.81 0.22 29.72
N SER A 811 -6.62 -0.01 29.16
CA SER A 811 -6.06 -1.34 29.02
C SER A 811 -5.63 -1.95 30.36
N LYS A 812 -5.55 -3.28 30.39
CA LYS A 812 -5.06 -3.99 31.58
C LYS A 812 -3.60 -3.66 31.91
N ALA A 813 -2.77 -3.41 30.90
CA ALA A 813 -1.37 -3.04 31.10
C ALA A 813 -1.24 -1.71 31.86
N LEU A 814 -2.02 -0.69 31.46
CA LEU A 814 -2.01 0.61 32.14
C LEU A 814 -2.56 0.53 33.57
N SER A 815 -3.66 -0.21 33.80
CA SER A 815 -4.17 -0.46 35.16
C SER A 815 -3.14 -1.15 36.07
N VAL A 816 -2.32 -2.05 35.53
CA VAL A 816 -1.24 -2.71 36.29
C VAL A 816 -0.07 -1.76 36.56
N LEU A 817 0.24 -0.88 35.61
CA LEU A 817 1.31 0.11 35.75
C LEU A 817 0.96 1.19 36.78
N GLU A 818 -0.28 1.68 36.78
CA GLU A 818 -0.79 2.66 37.76
C GLU A 818 -0.61 2.16 39.20
N GLY A 819 -1.05 0.92 39.45
CA GLY A 819 -0.90 0.26 40.74
C GLY A 819 -1.48 1.09 41.89
N GLU A 820 -0.75 1.19 43.00
CA GLU A 820 -1.16 1.97 44.19
C GLU A 820 -0.51 3.36 44.24
N HIS A 821 0.38 3.70 43.30
CA HIS A 821 1.33 4.81 43.48
C HIS A 821 1.28 5.86 42.39
N LEU A 822 0.71 5.56 41.22
CA LEU A 822 0.67 6.47 40.08
C LEU A 822 -0.77 6.74 39.63
N GLU A 823 -0.98 7.92 39.07
CA GLU A 823 -2.20 8.31 38.35
C GLU A 823 -1.82 8.59 36.88
N ASN A 824 -2.59 8.08 35.93
CA ASN A 824 -2.39 8.37 34.52
C ASN A 824 -3.01 9.71 34.14
N MET A 825 -2.14 10.70 33.91
CA MET A 825 -2.57 12.06 33.66
C MET A 825 -3.35 12.21 32.36
N ILE A 826 -3.26 11.27 31.41
CA ILE A 826 -4.05 11.33 30.17
C ILE A 826 -5.56 11.39 30.44
N ASN A 827 -6.01 10.82 31.56
CA ASN A 827 -7.42 10.85 31.97
C ASN A 827 -7.90 12.25 32.41
N HIS A 828 -6.97 13.19 32.58
CA HIS A 828 -7.25 14.60 32.86
C HIS A 828 -7.30 15.48 31.61
N VAL A 829 -6.91 14.96 30.44
CA VAL A 829 -7.09 15.63 29.15
C VAL A 829 -8.59 15.55 28.77
N PRO A 830 -9.20 16.63 28.24
CA PRO A 830 -10.55 16.58 27.70
C PRO A 830 -10.72 15.42 26.74
N GLU A 831 -11.83 14.70 26.83
CA GLU A 831 -12.06 13.46 26.08
C GLU A 831 -11.86 13.63 24.57
N ASN A 832 -12.37 14.71 23.99
CA ASN A 832 -12.24 15.04 22.58
C ASN A 832 -10.82 15.46 22.13
N GLU A 833 -9.89 15.66 23.06
CA GLU A 833 -8.46 15.93 22.83
C GLU A 833 -7.58 14.73 23.25
N ARG A 834 -8.19 13.63 23.72
CA ARG A 834 -7.48 12.51 24.35
C ARG A 834 -7.06 11.45 23.32
N TYR A 835 -6.11 11.79 22.47
CA TYR A 835 -5.50 10.88 21.51
C TYR A 835 -4.10 11.36 21.14
N THR A 836 -3.19 10.44 20.87
CA THR A 836 -1.80 10.75 20.49
C THR A 836 -1.39 10.09 19.17
N TYR A 837 -2.25 9.25 18.61
CA TYR A 837 -1.99 8.44 17.43
C TYR A 837 -3.28 8.22 16.64
N VAL A 838 -3.19 8.07 15.32
CA VAL A 838 -4.34 7.71 14.47
C VAL A 838 -4.01 6.45 13.68
N TYR A 839 -4.85 5.42 13.80
CA TYR A 839 -4.66 4.14 13.13
C TYR A 839 -5.98 3.58 12.62
N GLN A 840 -6.01 3.20 11.34
CA GLN A 840 -7.19 2.64 10.66
C GLN A 840 -8.48 3.45 10.87
N GLY A 841 -8.36 4.79 10.92
CA GLY A 841 -9.49 5.69 11.12
C GLY A 841 -9.77 6.10 12.56
N HIS A 842 -9.22 5.38 13.54
CA HIS A 842 -9.45 5.71 14.95
C HIS A 842 -8.35 6.60 15.50
N SER A 843 -8.75 7.65 16.22
CA SER A 843 -7.90 8.43 17.12
C SER A 843 -7.73 7.66 18.44
N GLN A 844 -6.50 7.35 18.81
CA GLN A 844 -6.15 6.45 19.91
C GLN A 844 -5.08 7.07 20.82
N VAL A 845 -5.03 6.64 22.08
CA VAL A 845 -3.94 6.98 23.00
C VAL A 845 -2.96 5.81 23.01
N LEU A 846 -1.68 6.09 22.71
CA LEU A 846 -0.57 5.16 22.96
C LEU A 846 0.50 5.78 23.86
N ASP A 847 0.64 7.11 23.84
CA ASP A 847 1.60 7.84 24.65
C ASP A 847 0.95 8.29 25.97
N HIS A 848 1.60 7.91 27.07
CA HIS A 848 1.09 8.18 28.40
C HIS A 848 2.08 8.98 29.23
N VAL A 849 1.55 9.71 30.19
CA VAL A 849 2.31 10.32 31.29
C VAL A 849 1.58 9.99 32.58
N LEU A 850 2.18 9.15 33.41
CA LEU A 850 1.72 8.82 34.74
C LEU A 850 2.60 9.54 35.77
N VAL A 851 2.00 10.05 36.83
CA VAL A 851 2.72 10.76 37.88
C VAL A 851 2.42 10.17 39.24
N SER A 852 3.36 10.25 40.18
CA SER A 852 3.11 9.76 41.54
C SER A 852 2.00 10.55 42.24
N ASN A 853 1.20 9.85 43.05
CA ASN A 853 0.01 10.40 43.69
C ASN A 853 0.24 11.72 44.45
N ASN A 854 1.44 11.93 45.01
CA ASN A 854 1.81 13.15 45.74
C ASN A 854 1.97 14.41 44.86
N ILE A 855 2.01 14.28 43.53
CA ILE A 855 2.17 15.41 42.60
C ILE A 855 1.01 15.61 41.62
N VAL A 856 -0.03 14.78 41.65
CA VAL A 856 -1.20 14.89 40.76
C VAL A 856 -1.82 16.29 40.83
N SER A 857 -2.02 16.84 42.03
CA SER A 857 -2.61 18.18 42.24
C SER A 857 -1.69 19.37 41.84
N LYS A 858 -0.45 19.06 41.45
CA LYS A 858 0.58 19.99 41.00
C LYS A 858 0.84 19.86 39.50
N ALA A 859 0.21 18.90 38.84
CA ALA A 859 0.38 18.56 37.44
C ALA A 859 -0.68 19.19 36.55
N VAL A 860 -0.24 19.67 35.39
CA VAL A 860 -1.08 20.02 34.24
C VAL A 860 -0.52 19.28 33.03
N ILE A 861 -1.39 18.70 32.22
CA ILE A 861 -1.04 17.92 31.03
C ILE A 861 -1.71 18.51 29.81
N ASP A 862 -1.05 18.38 28.66
CA ASP A 862 -1.55 18.77 27.36
C ASP A 862 -1.07 17.79 26.29
N VAL A 863 -1.91 17.51 25.30
CA VAL A 863 -1.52 16.76 24.10
C VAL A 863 -1.41 17.76 22.96
N VAL A 864 -0.24 17.80 22.32
CA VAL A 864 0.08 18.84 21.35
C VAL A 864 -0.20 18.30 19.94
N HIS A 865 -1.41 18.55 19.44
CA HIS A 865 -1.91 18.00 18.17
C HIS A 865 -1.24 18.63 16.94
N VAL A 866 -0.06 18.15 16.59
CA VAL A 866 0.76 18.66 15.47
C VAL A 866 1.11 17.59 14.43
N ASN A 867 0.77 16.33 14.71
CA ASN A 867 1.21 15.17 13.95
C ASN A 867 0.06 14.22 13.58
N ALA A 868 -0.66 13.69 14.56
CA ALA A 868 -1.50 12.49 14.38
C ALA A 868 -2.63 12.70 13.34
N ASP A 869 -3.13 13.92 13.20
CA ASP A 869 -4.20 14.28 12.26
C ASP A 869 -3.70 14.65 10.85
N PHE A 870 -2.38 14.68 10.63
CA PHE A 870 -1.75 15.23 9.45
C PHE A 870 -0.97 14.18 8.66
N THR A 871 -0.62 14.51 7.43
CA THR A 871 0.32 13.73 6.60
C THR A 871 1.67 14.44 6.55
N GLU A 872 2.73 13.78 6.06
CA GLU A 872 4.02 14.42 5.81
C GLU A 872 3.89 15.65 4.89
N MET A 873 2.96 15.61 3.92
CA MET A 873 2.66 16.73 3.01
C MET A 873 2.11 17.97 3.73
N HIS A 874 1.62 17.81 4.97
CA HIS A 874 1.17 18.90 5.84
C HIS A 874 2.24 19.33 6.87
N GLY A 875 3.44 18.75 6.84
CA GLY A 875 4.53 19.05 7.77
C GLY A 875 4.56 18.17 9.03
N ARG A 876 3.86 17.02 9.02
CA ARG A 876 3.97 16.00 10.05
C ARG A 876 5.44 15.57 10.23
N ALA A 877 5.88 15.42 11.48
CA ALA A 877 7.25 14.99 11.80
C ALA A 877 7.34 13.54 12.31
N SER A 878 6.27 13.07 12.92
CA SER A 878 6.08 11.74 13.50
C SER A 878 4.62 11.35 13.33
N ASP A 879 4.29 10.07 13.37
CA ASP A 879 2.92 9.59 13.47
C ASP A 879 2.29 9.78 14.86
N HIS A 880 3.10 10.15 15.87
CA HIS A 880 2.65 10.44 17.23
C HIS A 880 2.60 11.95 17.56
N ASP A 881 1.59 12.39 18.28
CA ASP A 881 1.56 13.70 18.94
C ASP A 881 2.40 13.68 20.24
N PRO A 882 3.21 14.72 20.52
CA PRO A 882 3.90 14.83 21.79
C PRO A 882 2.93 15.15 22.94
N VAL A 883 3.26 14.63 24.13
CA VAL A 883 2.53 14.87 25.38
C VAL A 883 3.39 15.72 26.32
N LEU A 884 2.87 16.87 26.76
CA LEU A 884 3.57 17.82 27.62
C LEU A 884 2.96 17.86 29.02
N LEU A 885 3.82 17.72 30.03
CA LEU A 885 3.49 17.84 31.45
C LEU A 885 4.15 19.08 32.04
N GLN A 886 3.43 19.85 32.86
CA GLN A 886 3.98 20.89 33.72
C GLN A 886 3.73 20.58 35.19
N LEU A 887 4.76 20.72 36.03
CA LEU A 887 4.73 20.47 37.46
C LEU A 887 5.08 21.73 38.26
N ASP A 888 4.21 22.09 39.19
CA ASP A 888 4.48 23.13 40.19
C ASP A 888 4.98 22.51 41.51
N LEU A 889 6.23 22.03 41.50
CA LEU A 889 6.83 21.31 42.64
C LEU A 889 7.01 22.20 43.89
N LEU A 890 7.07 23.52 43.71
CA LEU A 890 7.22 24.49 44.80
C LEU A 890 5.87 24.83 45.47
N LYS A 891 4.75 24.43 44.87
CA LYS A 891 3.42 24.58 45.46
C LYS A 891 3.33 23.75 46.74
N LYS A 892 3.06 24.45 47.85
CA LYS A 892 2.74 23.80 49.12
C LYS A 892 1.37 23.13 49.02
N ASP A 893 1.27 21.93 49.57
CA ASP A 893 -0.01 21.25 49.68
C ASP A 893 -0.94 22.11 50.55
N GLU A 894 -2.16 22.33 50.09
CA GLU A 894 -3.17 23.00 50.93
C GLU A 894 -3.48 22.06 52.09
N GLU A 895 -3.24 22.52 53.33
CA GLU A 895 -3.69 21.81 54.53
C GLU A 895 -5.21 21.64 54.45
N THR A 896 -5.68 20.41 54.20
CA THR A 896 -7.07 20.04 54.41
C THR A 896 -7.41 20.36 55.88
N PRO A 897 -8.44 21.19 56.16
CA PRO A 897 -8.86 21.44 57.55
C PRO A 897 -9.17 20.10 58.22
N GLY A 898 -8.42 19.82 59.29
CA GLY A 898 -8.31 18.51 59.92
C GLY A 898 -9.61 17.73 60.03
N GLU A 899 -9.52 16.47 59.65
CA GLU A 899 -10.47 15.42 59.91
C GLU A 899 -10.83 15.42 61.41
N THR A 900 -12.04 15.89 61.72
CA THR A 900 -12.58 15.83 63.07
C THR A 900 -12.74 14.35 63.44
N THR A 901 -11.96 13.92 64.42
CA THR A 901 -12.07 12.68 65.20
C THR A 901 -13.46 12.03 65.16
N PRO A 902 -13.59 10.75 64.78
CA PRO A 902 -14.82 9.99 64.99
C PRO A 902 -14.98 9.66 66.49
N PRO A 903 -16.20 9.68 67.04
CA PRO A 903 -16.43 9.23 68.41
C PRO A 903 -16.40 7.69 68.50
N SER A 904 -15.53 7.22 69.39
CA SER A 904 -15.40 5.89 70.05
C SER A 904 -16.58 4.90 69.98
N GLU A 905 -16.21 3.65 69.63
CA GLU A 905 -16.84 2.32 69.67
C GLU A 905 -18.00 2.05 70.70
N THR A 906 -19.02 1.22 70.45
CA THR A 906 -19.06 -0.28 70.36
C THR A 906 -20.56 -0.74 70.28
N PRO A 907 -20.95 -2.04 70.24
CA PRO A 907 -20.64 -3.12 69.28
C PRO A 907 -21.92 -3.88 68.81
N GLY A 908 -21.91 -4.51 67.62
CA GLY A 908 -23.01 -5.40 67.23
C GLY A 908 -22.74 -6.17 65.94
N GLY A 909 -22.31 -7.42 66.07
CA GLY A 909 -22.09 -8.31 64.93
C GLY A 909 -23.39 -8.86 64.34
N ILE A 910 -23.29 -9.41 63.13
CA ILE A 910 -23.70 -10.76 62.70
C ILE A 910 -23.29 -10.93 61.22
N THR A 911 -22.75 -12.11 60.93
CA THR A 911 -22.28 -12.69 59.66
C THR A 911 -23.36 -12.87 58.57
N PRO A 912 -22.96 -13.14 57.29
CA PRO A 912 -23.79 -13.00 56.09
C PRO A 912 -24.54 -14.27 55.66
N PRO A 913 -25.31 -14.23 54.57
CA PRO A 913 -25.20 -15.31 53.59
C PRO A 913 -25.19 -14.86 52.11
N SER A 914 -24.72 -15.80 51.29
CA SER A 914 -24.38 -15.79 49.87
C SER A 914 -25.56 -15.87 48.89
N GLU A 915 -25.23 -15.59 47.62
CA GLU A 915 -25.68 -16.17 46.34
C GLU A 915 -27.13 -16.68 46.19
N THR A 916 -27.81 -16.21 45.13
CA THR A 916 -28.44 -17.04 44.07
C THR A 916 -29.13 -16.18 43.00
N THR A 917 -28.93 -16.52 41.73
CA THR A 917 -29.64 -16.07 40.51
C THR A 917 -30.99 -16.84 40.34
N PRO A 918 -31.73 -16.69 39.22
CA PRO A 918 -32.65 -15.63 38.80
C PRO A 918 -34.13 -16.14 38.76
N PRO A 919 -35.09 -15.38 38.20
CA PRO A 919 -35.77 -15.95 37.02
C PRO A 919 -36.22 -14.95 35.95
N SER A 920 -36.52 -15.55 34.80
CA SER A 920 -37.05 -15.03 33.55
C SER A 920 -38.54 -14.65 33.55
N ASP A 921 -38.88 -13.75 32.62
CA ASP A 921 -39.92 -13.89 31.57
C ASP A 921 -41.20 -13.01 31.58
N VAL A 922 -41.46 -12.48 30.37
CA VAL A 922 -42.68 -11.98 29.71
C VAL A 922 -43.48 -10.79 30.29
N GLY A 923 -43.65 -9.74 29.45
CA GLY A 923 -45.01 -9.20 29.18
C GLY A 923 -45.19 -7.69 28.99
N GLN A 924 -45.27 -7.28 27.72
CA GLN A 924 -46.23 -6.34 27.11
C GLN A 924 -46.29 -4.84 27.52
N LEU A 925 -46.12 -4.00 26.49
CA LEU A 925 -46.57 -2.61 26.32
C LEU A 925 -48.05 -2.38 26.68
N PRO A 926 -48.43 -1.13 27.04
CA PRO A 926 -49.08 -0.27 26.04
C PRO A 926 -48.81 1.26 26.14
N THR A 927 -48.63 1.86 24.96
CA THR A 927 -49.17 3.13 24.42
C THR A 927 -49.40 4.40 25.27
N THR A 928 -48.81 5.50 24.75
CA THR A 928 -49.36 6.87 24.53
C THR A 928 -49.72 7.78 25.71
N GLY A 929 -49.21 9.03 25.67
CA GLY A 929 -49.81 10.18 26.35
C GLY A 929 -48.91 11.43 26.41
N GLU A 930 -49.14 12.37 25.49
CA GLU A 930 -48.56 13.72 25.42
C GLU A 930 -48.70 14.54 26.72
N SER A 931 -47.77 15.45 27.00
CA SER A 931 -48.10 16.87 27.29
C SER A 931 -46.90 17.82 27.38
N VAL A 932 -47.11 18.97 26.73
CA VAL A 932 -46.31 20.18 26.56
C VAL A 932 -46.22 21.03 27.84
N ILE A 933 -45.05 21.61 28.16
CA ILE A 933 -44.94 22.94 28.82
C ILE A 933 -43.71 23.72 28.28
N LYS A 934 -43.98 24.94 27.81
CA LYS A 934 -43.05 26.01 27.40
C LYS A 934 -42.42 26.72 28.60
N PHE A 935 -41.21 27.29 28.47
CA PHE A 935 -40.89 28.60 29.04
C PHE A 935 -39.79 29.34 28.26
N VAL A 936 -40.03 30.63 28.01
CA VAL A 936 -39.15 31.62 27.37
C VAL A 936 -38.71 32.62 28.45
N GLY A 937 -37.48 33.14 28.37
CA GLY A 937 -37.06 34.32 29.13
C GLY A 937 -35.67 34.86 28.73
N ALA A 938 -35.66 35.94 27.95
CA ALA A 938 -34.48 36.67 27.46
C ALA A 938 -34.16 37.92 28.31
N TRP A 939 -32.89 38.35 28.40
CA TRP A 939 -32.43 39.75 28.68
C TRP A 939 -30.98 39.92 28.12
N SER A 940 -30.75 40.57 26.96
CA SER A 940 -30.45 42.01 26.68
C SER A 940 -29.12 42.59 27.19
N MET A 941 -28.20 43.02 26.29
CA MET A 941 -27.71 44.41 26.07
C MET A 941 -26.48 44.44 25.12
N ILE A 942 -26.56 44.99 23.90
CA ILE A 942 -26.26 46.38 23.45
C ILE A 942 -24.75 46.72 23.34
N LEU A 943 -24.21 46.87 22.11
CA LEU A 943 -23.81 48.16 21.52
C LEU A 943 -23.27 48.09 20.06
N PHE A 944 -23.75 49.07 19.30
CA PHE A 944 -23.45 49.55 17.95
C PHE A 944 -21.98 49.61 17.48
N GLY A 945 -21.77 49.38 16.18
CA GLY A 945 -20.59 49.85 15.44
C GLY A 945 -20.67 49.56 13.94
N ALA A 946 -21.30 50.46 13.17
CA ALA A 946 -21.41 50.38 11.72
C ALA A 946 -20.12 50.82 11.01
N TYR A 947 -19.71 50.13 9.94
CA TYR A 947 -19.01 50.76 8.82
C TYR A 947 -19.22 50.01 7.50
N VAL A 948 -19.07 50.75 6.41
CA VAL A 948 -19.75 50.63 5.13
C VAL A 948 -18.86 50.01 4.03
N LEU A 949 -19.50 49.21 3.17
CA LEU A 949 -19.15 48.86 1.78
C LEU A 949 -18.11 49.74 1.07
N LYS A 950 -17.14 49.11 0.39
CA LYS A 950 -16.82 49.50 -0.99
C LYS A 950 -16.19 48.39 -1.84
N LYS A 951 -16.87 48.15 -2.95
CA LYS A 951 -16.56 47.32 -4.12
C LYS A 951 -15.38 47.86 -4.95
N ARG A 952 -14.56 46.98 -5.53
CA ARG A 952 -13.84 47.04 -6.84
C ARG A 952 -12.97 45.77 -6.93
N GLU A 953 -13.25 44.79 -7.81
CA GLU A 953 -12.85 44.77 -9.23
C GLU A 953 -11.47 45.39 -9.48
N GLU A 954 -10.42 44.58 -9.35
CA GLU A 954 -9.58 44.06 -10.44
C GLU A 954 -8.91 42.75 -10.01
#